data_AF-A0A9X4EB98-F1
#
_entry.id   AF-A0A9X4EB98-F1
#
_cell.length_a   1.000
_cell.length_b   1.000
_cell.length_c   1.000
_cell.angle_alpha   90.00
_cell.angle_beta   90.00
_cell.angle_gamma   90.00
#
_symmetry.space_group_name_H-M   'P 1'
#
loop_
_entity.id
_entity.type
_entity.pdbx_description
1 polymer ?
#
loop_
_entity_poly.entity_id
_entity_poly.type
_entity_poly.pdbx_seq_one_letter_code
_entity_poly.pdbx_strand_id
1 'polypeptide(L)'
;MNHIYKVVFNKSSGVFTAVAEFAKAQGKSANCQTGSAPKAGRRSYAAFTLTAIASGILLMQPAHANTIRAYDADQLIFGAENRVEQDSSSNGSPLVVIGRGNTIRDQGAYKGNTDEVDGDAPWDERTPSKVNVIGVENTTNGDVINVFGSNNQAEHNAVIVGFRNTTNRLASVLGQRNRAEADSSSAVGFGNIITNNEDSNGALAYGYQNQVDRGAAAIGISNKATGKDAVAFGYQSTASGQDAYAIGRNVNVGQNNSFALGRNIRTTQANSVVLGNESADRAATAERSISVNNRTYNFAGVGGAGKGVVSVGKAGGERQLINVAAGQVSATSTDAINGSQLYQVLEVVKNSSTAVPDNYFHVNTSRIDQPAGNPGTNYGPIDAKGGATGGYALAAGVESAASGLHSTAVGYQSKVLATASAVIGYGSQTNDQGIGHAIVGSGNRAYNENDQGNGEPQYIGASILGYKNSVGTAQKGVLEGVAVGYNNQIRHRFGNAMGSGNQVLGIASTAIGYRNVVGNGDTGEAIAIGALNKVTGNSSVAIGRNNTVSVENSYILGSVVNATQANSVVLGAGSTDRAATTESRATLNGLTYGTFAGQGSAAKGVVSVGKAGGERQLINVAAGRIASDSTDAINGSQLYATNQVLGNAANAVVQNFGGNARLNPNKQGDITFTDIGGTGKNTVHDAVAAARTEVQSGKNTRVG
;
A
#
# COMPACT_ATOMS: atom_id res chain seq x y z
N MET A 1 -14.93 8.91 -41.05
CA MET A 1 -16.20 9.17 -41.77
C MET A 1 -16.85 7.83 -42.03
N ASN A 2 -18.03 7.58 -41.45
CA ASN A 2 -18.77 6.34 -41.67
C ASN A 2 -19.33 6.35 -43.11
N HIS A 3 -18.85 5.46 -43.96
CA HIS A 3 -19.47 5.23 -45.26
C HIS A 3 -20.71 4.36 -45.06
N ILE A 4 -21.89 4.96 -45.20
CA ILE A 4 -23.16 4.25 -45.21
C ILE A 4 -23.30 3.59 -46.58
N TYR A 5 -23.43 2.27 -46.61
CA TYR A 5 -23.69 1.50 -47.84
C TYR A 5 -25.14 1.03 -47.82
N LYS A 6 -25.84 1.15 -48.95
CA LYS A 6 -27.16 0.55 -49.13
C LYS A 6 -27.02 -0.71 -49.97
N VAL A 7 -27.59 -1.81 -49.47
CA VAL A 7 -27.59 -3.10 -50.17
C VAL A 7 -28.85 -3.17 -51.03
N VAL A 8 -28.67 -3.35 -52.33
CA VAL A 8 -29.78 -3.44 -53.29
C VAL A 8 -29.75 -4.82 -53.95
N PHE A 9 -30.91 -5.47 -53.99
CA PHE A 9 -31.09 -6.75 -54.66
C PHE A 9 -31.21 -6.55 -56.17
N ASN A 10 -30.29 -7.13 -56.95
CA ASN A 10 -30.40 -7.10 -58.40
C ASN A 10 -31.20 -8.31 -58.89
N LYS A 11 -32.42 -8.07 -59.38
CA LYS A 11 -33.33 -9.12 -59.85
C LYS A 11 -32.87 -9.85 -61.11
N SER A 12 -31.95 -9.31 -61.92
CA SER A 12 -31.47 -10.02 -63.12
C SER A 12 -30.30 -10.96 -62.85
N SER A 13 -29.52 -10.71 -61.78
CA SER A 13 -28.37 -11.54 -61.40
C SER A 13 -28.60 -12.38 -60.14
N GLY A 14 -29.66 -12.12 -59.37
CA GLY A 14 -30.00 -12.88 -58.16
C GLY A 14 -29.09 -12.62 -56.96
N VAL A 15 -28.28 -11.56 -56.99
CA VAL A 15 -27.28 -11.25 -55.95
C VAL A 15 -27.55 -9.87 -55.34
N PHE A 16 -27.31 -9.74 -54.03
CA PHE A 16 -27.32 -8.46 -53.32
C PHE A 16 -25.98 -7.74 -53.51
N THR A 17 -26.02 -6.48 -53.96
CA THR A 17 -24.81 -5.67 -54.15
C THR A 17 -24.86 -4.43 -53.26
N ALA A 18 -23.76 -4.14 -52.56
CA ALA A 18 -23.62 -2.94 -51.74
C ALA A 18 -23.06 -1.79 -52.60
N VAL A 19 -23.76 -0.65 -52.63
CA VAL A 19 -23.34 0.54 -53.38
C VAL A 19 -23.17 1.71 -52.42
N ALA A 20 -22.09 2.48 -52.58
CA ALA A 20 -21.80 3.66 -51.77
C ALA A 20 -22.67 4.85 -52.21
N GLU A 21 -23.31 5.52 -51.26
CA GLU A 21 -24.14 6.71 -51.53
C GLU A 21 -23.21 7.93 -51.70
N PHE A 22 -22.91 8.31 -52.95
CA PHE A 22 -22.20 9.55 -53.25
C PHE A 22 -23.18 10.74 -53.20
N ALA A 23 -23.01 11.59 -52.19
CA ALA A 23 -23.66 12.89 -52.12
C ALA A 23 -23.19 13.79 -53.28
N LYS A 24 -24.18 14.41 -53.92
CA LYS A 24 -24.07 15.26 -55.11
C LYS A 24 -23.66 16.67 -54.70
N ALA A 25 -22.55 17.20 -55.23
CA ALA A 25 -22.27 18.64 -55.24
C ALA A 25 -21.58 19.04 -56.55
N GLN A 26 -22.12 20.06 -57.20
CA GLN A 26 -21.80 20.51 -58.55
C GLN A 26 -20.46 21.26 -58.64
N GLY A 27 -19.81 21.17 -59.81
CA GLY A 27 -18.75 22.08 -60.23
C GLY A 27 -18.27 21.75 -61.64
N LYS A 28 -18.73 22.54 -62.62
CA LYS A 28 -18.49 22.37 -64.06
C LYS A 28 -17.03 22.60 -64.47
N SER A 29 -16.57 21.79 -65.41
CA SER A 29 -15.74 22.10 -66.61
C SER A 29 -14.82 20.90 -66.87
N ALA A 30 -14.46 20.47 -68.06
CA ALA A 30 -14.86 20.69 -69.44
C ALA A 30 -14.13 19.55 -70.19
N ASN A 31 -14.73 18.99 -71.24
CA ASN A 31 -14.11 18.16 -72.27
C ASN A 31 -13.23 16.96 -71.84
N CYS A 32 -13.70 15.74 -72.13
CA CYS A 32 -13.15 14.98 -73.27
C CYS A 32 -14.05 13.78 -73.55
N GLN A 33 -14.61 13.72 -74.76
CA GLN A 33 -15.29 12.54 -75.26
C GLN A 33 -14.30 11.40 -75.46
N THR A 34 -14.80 10.22 -75.13
CA THR A 34 -14.30 8.88 -75.44
C THR A 34 -13.87 8.74 -76.91
N GLY A 35 -12.67 8.22 -77.12
CA GLY A 35 -12.24 7.70 -78.41
C GLY A 35 -10.79 7.25 -78.42
N SER A 36 -10.57 5.98 -78.73
CA SER A 36 -9.31 5.35 -79.20
C SER A 36 -8.16 5.13 -78.21
N ALA A 37 -7.92 3.85 -77.90
CA ALA A 37 -6.56 3.28 -77.84
C ALA A 37 -6.01 3.15 -79.28
N PRO A 38 -4.70 2.89 -79.56
CA PRO A 38 -3.52 2.71 -78.68
C PRO A 38 -2.22 3.45 -79.18
N LYS A 39 -1.16 3.50 -78.33
CA LYS A 39 0.31 3.62 -78.63
C LYS A 39 1.02 4.03 -77.31
N ALA A 40 2.20 3.57 -76.88
CA ALA A 40 3.25 2.71 -77.41
C ALA A 40 4.25 2.34 -76.27
N GLY A 41 4.87 1.16 -76.32
CA GLY A 41 6.25 1.00 -75.82
C GLY A 41 6.74 -0.44 -75.54
N ARG A 42 7.30 -1.06 -76.59
CA ARG A 42 8.08 -2.33 -76.67
C ARG A 42 8.94 -2.60 -75.41
N ARG A 43 9.08 -3.82 -74.88
CA ARG A 43 9.63 -5.06 -75.49
C ARG A 43 9.24 -6.29 -74.63
N SER A 44 8.87 -7.41 -75.25
CA SER A 44 9.31 -8.79 -74.93
C SER A 44 8.56 -9.79 -75.81
N TYR A 45 9.31 -10.62 -76.53
CA TYR A 45 8.82 -11.60 -77.51
C TYR A 45 8.26 -12.85 -76.83
N ALA A 46 7.04 -13.25 -77.20
CA ALA A 46 6.56 -14.63 -77.15
C ALA A 46 5.36 -14.76 -78.10
N ALA A 47 5.62 -14.57 -79.40
CA ALA A 47 4.67 -14.99 -80.41
C ALA A 47 4.82 -16.51 -80.57
N PHE A 48 3.81 -17.28 -80.18
CA PHE A 48 3.64 -18.65 -80.65
C PHE A 48 3.24 -18.57 -82.12
N THR A 49 4.13 -18.10 -82.98
CA THR A 49 3.92 -18.13 -84.42
C THR A 49 4.06 -19.57 -84.86
N LEU A 50 2.97 -20.08 -85.43
CA LEU A 50 2.85 -21.30 -86.22
C LEU A 50 3.70 -21.22 -87.51
N THR A 51 4.94 -20.74 -87.43
CA THR A 51 5.87 -20.56 -88.55
C THR A 51 6.97 -21.63 -88.57
N ALA A 52 7.22 -22.35 -87.46
CA ALA A 52 8.18 -23.46 -87.49
C ALA A 52 7.69 -24.63 -88.37
N ILE A 53 6.38 -24.91 -88.39
CA ILE A 53 5.78 -25.96 -89.23
C ILE A 53 5.77 -25.52 -90.70
N ALA A 54 5.49 -24.25 -90.98
CA ALA A 54 5.43 -23.73 -92.35
C ALA A 54 6.82 -23.53 -92.99
N SER A 55 7.81 -23.03 -92.25
CA SER A 55 9.16 -22.79 -92.78
C SER A 55 9.94 -24.09 -93.01
N GLY A 56 9.69 -25.14 -92.22
CA GLY A 56 10.31 -26.46 -92.41
C GLY A 56 9.85 -27.18 -93.68
N ILE A 57 8.60 -26.93 -94.11
CA ILE A 57 8.05 -27.47 -95.36
C ILE A 57 8.47 -26.61 -96.57
N LEU A 58 8.72 -25.31 -96.41
CA LEU A 58 9.04 -24.39 -97.52
C LEU A 58 10.55 -24.17 -97.80
N LEU A 59 11.46 -24.65 -96.95
CA LEU A 59 12.93 -24.48 -97.10
C LEU A 59 13.66 -25.78 -97.51
N MET A 60 12.99 -26.67 -98.26
CA MET A 60 13.63 -27.84 -98.87
C MET A 60 14.64 -27.40 -99.94
N GLN A 61 15.91 -27.24 -99.57
CA GLN A 61 17.01 -27.14 -100.55
C GLN A 61 17.50 -28.54 -100.94
N PRO A 62 17.69 -28.85 -102.24
CA PRO A 62 18.11 -30.17 -102.68
C PRO A 62 19.64 -30.27 -102.63
N ALA A 63 20.21 -30.91 -101.60
CA ALA A 63 21.61 -31.33 -101.71
C ALA A 63 22.05 -32.48 -100.79
N HIS A 64 21.49 -32.68 -99.58
CA HIS A 64 22.13 -33.58 -98.60
C HIS A 64 21.25 -34.79 -98.24
N ALA A 65 21.81 -36.00 -98.34
CA ALA A 65 21.11 -37.27 -98.11
C ALA A 65 20.90 -37.58 -96.63
N ASN A 66 19.79 -38.25 -96.30
CA ASN A 66 19.56 -38.83 -94.98
C ASN A 66 20.46 -40.06 -94.78
N THR A 67 20.93 -40.30 -93.56
CA THR A 67 21.71 -41.50 -93.20
C THR A 67 20.85 -42.42 -92.36
N ILE A 68 20.50 -43.60 -92.89
CA ILE A 68 19.66 -44.59 -92.19
C ILE A 68 20.45 -45.90 -92.12
N ARG A 69 20.70 -46.43 -90.91
CA ARG A 69 21.35 -47.72 -90.70
C ARG A 69 20.40 -48.69 -89.97
N ALA A 70 20.07 -49.79 -90.67
CA ALA A 70 19.22 -50.93 -90.27
C ALA A 70 17.85 -50.54 -89.71
N TYR A 71 16.76 -50.82 -90.44
CA TYR A 71 15.38 -50.78 -89.94
C TYR A 71 14.53 -51.72 -90.81
N ASP A 72 13.83 -52.65 -90.19
CA ASP A 72 12.71 -53.38 -90.81
C ASP A 72 11.42 -52.55 -90.60
N ALA A 73 10.52 -52.52 -91.59
CA ALA A 73 9.61 -51.39 -91.86
C ALA A 73 8.46 -51.12 -90.83
N ASP A 74 8.38 -49.88 -90.33
CA ASP A 74 7.36 -48.85 -90.64
C ASP A 74 7.94 -47.46 -90.28
N GLN A 75 8.10 -46.59 -91.30
CA GLN A 75 8.80 -45.31 -91.26
C GLN A 75 8.03 -44.25 -92.06
N LEU A 76 8.09 -42.96 -91.69
CA LEU A 76 8.08 -41.91 -92.72
C LEU A 76 8.90 -40.68 -92.36
N ILE A 77 9.97 -40.50 -93.14
CA ILE A 77 11.00 -39.48 -92.97
C ILE A 77 11.06 -38.53 -94.18
N PHE A 78 10.69 -37.27 -94.00
CA PHE A 78 10.74 -36.18 -94.98
C PHE A 78 11.76 -35.11 -94.59
N GLY A 79 12.46 -34.54 -95.59
CA GLY A 79 13.49 -33.50 -95.42
C GLY A 79 14.93 -34.04 -95.49
N ALA A 80 15.93 -33.20 -95.19
CA ALA A 80 17.35 -33.46 -95.45
C ALA A 80 18.19 -33.61 -94.17
N GLU A 81 19.37 -34.27 -94.27
CA GLU A 81 20.36 -34.40 -93.19
C GLU A 81 19.86 -35.12 -91.91
N ASN A 82 18.79 -35.90 -91.99
CA ASN A 82 18.34 -36.70 -90.87
C ASN A 82 19.21 -37.96 -90.73
N ARG A 83 19.57 -38.32 -89.50
CA ARG A 83 20.43 -39.46 -89.15
C ARG A 83 19.66 -40.40 -88.24
N VAL A 84 19.46 -41.63 -88.68
CA VAL A 84 18.77 -42.68 -87.92
C VAL A 84 19.76 -43.82 -87.71
N GLU A 85 20.07 -44.11 -86.45
CA GLU A 85 20.98 -45.16 -86.01
C GLU A 85 20.25 -46.14 -85.09
N GLN A 86 20.12 -47.39 -85.52
CA GLN A 86 19.58 -48.48 -84.71
C GLN A 86 20.71 -49.40 -84.26
N ASP A 87 20.71 -49.83 -82.99
CA ASP A 87 21.54 -50.96 -82.58
C ASP A 87 20.82 -52.29 -82.89
N SER A 88 21.55 -53.22 -83.49
CA SER A 88 21.07 -54.33 -84.34
C SER A 88 20.24 -55.45 -83.67
N SER A 89 19.49 -55.17 -82.60
CA SER A 89 18.68 -56.19 -81.90
C SER A 89 17.26 -55.76 -81.50
N SER A 90 16.76 -54.58 -81.91
CA SER A 90 15.39 -54.14 -81.65
C SER A 90 14.48 -54.28 -82.88
N ASN A 91 13.47 -55.16 -82.79
CA ASN A 91 12.33 -55.16 -83.70
C ASN A 91 11.40 -53.99 -83.28
N GLY A 92 11.51 -52.82 -83.92
CA GLY A 92 10.75 -51.62 -83.53
C GLY A 92 10.22 -50.83 -84.73
N SER A 93 8.90 -50.67 -84.81
CA SER A 93 8.22 -49.73 -85.72
C SER A 93 6.98 -49.17 -85.01
N PRO A 94 6.59 -47.87 -85.10
CA PRO A 94 6.79 -46.95 -86.23
C PRO A 94 7.50 -45.61 -85.89
N LEU A 95 8.17 -45.06 -86.92
CA LEU A 95 9.03 -43.87 -86.88
C LEU A 95 8.51 -42.76 -87.81
N VAL A 96 8.21 -41.55 -87.33
CA VAL A 96 7.83 -40.39 -88.18
C VAL A 96 8.86 -39.27 -87.98
N VAL A 97 9.57 -38.86 -89.03
CA VAL A 97 10.58 -37.78 -88.96
C VAL A 97 10.34 -36.74 -90.06
N ILE A 98 9.82 -35.57 -89.71
CA ILE A 98 9.52 -34.52 -90.70
C ILE A 98 10.38 -33.29 -90.39
N GLY A 99 11.28 -32.93 -91.31
CA GLY A 99 12.14 -31.73 -91.23
C GLY A 99 13.62 -32.02 -91.47
N ARG A 100 14.53 -31.18 -90.95
CA ARG A 100 15.97 -31.19 -91.32
C ARG A 100 16.89 -31.48 -90.14
N GLY A 101 17.93 -32.29 -90.33
CA GLY A 101 19.06 -32.39 -89.39
C GLY A 101 18.78 -33.17 -88.09
N ASN A 102 17.69 -33.95 -88.02
CA ASN A 102 17.34 -34.66 -86.80
C ASN A 102 18.18 -35.94 -86.65
N THR A 103 18.63 -36.25 -85.44
CA THR A 103 19.35 -37.48 -85.09
C THR A 103 18.47 -38.37 -84.21
N ILE A 104 18.23 -39.59 -84.63
CA ILE A 104 17.46 -40.59 -83.91
C ILE A 104 18.42 -41.73 -83.61
N ARG A 105 18.66 -42.00 -82.32
CA ARG A 105 19.39 -43.16 -81.84
C ARG A 105 18.42 -44.08 -81.13
N ASP A 106 18.45 -45.35 -81.45
CA ASP A 106 17.74 -46.38 -80.72
C ASP A 106 18.77 -47.28 -80.05
N GLN A 107 19.10 -46.97 -78.79
CA GLN A 107 19.96 -47.78 -77.95
C GLN A 107 19.16 -48.73 -77.03
N GLY A 108 18.00 -49.22 -77.48
CA GLY A 108 17.23 -50.25 -76.77
C GLY A 108 16.71 -49.83 -75.39
N ALA A 109 15.84 -50.68 -74.83
CA ALA A 109 15.20 -50.42 -73.55
C ALA A 109 16.22 -50.23 -72.42
N TYR A 110 16.13 -49.11 -71.71
CA TYR A 110 16.88 -48.84 -70.49
C TYR A 110 16.53 -49.89 -69.42
N LYS A 111 17.48 -50.76 -69.06
CA LYS A 111 17.37 -51.68 -67.91
C LYS A 111 17.64 -50.88 -66.64
N GLY A 112 16.58 -50.55 -65.90
CA GLY A 112 16.69 -49.85 -64.62
C GLY A 112 17.56 -50.62 -63.62
N ASN A 113 18.37 -49.89 -62.86
CA ASN A 113 19.21 -50.43 -61.79
C ASN A 113 18.32 -50.96 -60.64
N THR A 114 18.08 -52.27 -60.60
CA THR A 114 17.49 -52.94 -59.42
C THR A 114 18.61 -53.63 -58.63
N ASP A 115 19.32 -52.87 -57.81
CA ASP A 115 20.03 -53.44 -56.66
C ASP A 115 19.00 -53.65 -55.53
N GLU A 116 18.33 -54.81 -55.53
CA GLU A 116 17.99 -55.62 -54.34
C GLU A 116 17.01 -56.77 -54.69
N VAL A 117 17.57 -57.99 -54.59
CA VAL A 117 16.99 -59.27 -54.14
C VAL A 117 15.94 -60.00 -55.00
N ASP A 118 16.43 -61.09 -55.62
CA ASP A 118 15.80 -62.39 -55.94
C ASP A 118 14.27 -62.51 -56.06
N GLY A 119 13.85 -62.97 -57.25
CA GLY A 119 12.67 -63.82 -57.43
C GLY A 119 11.64 -63.28 -58.43
N ASP A 120 11.67 -63.83 -59.65
CA ASP A 120 10.57 -63.84 -60.64
C ASP A 120 9.77 -62.54 -60.85
N ALA A 121 10.30 -61.64 -61.68
CA ALA A 121 9.49 -60.70 -62.44
C ALA A 121 9.61 -61.02 -63.95
N PRO A 122 8.61 -61.68 -64.56
CA PRO A 122 8.67 -62.10 -65.95
C PRO A 122 7.96 -61.09 -66.85
N TRP A 123 8.64 -60.06 -67.38
CA TRP A 123 8.22 -59.36 -68.62
C TRP A 123 9.44 -58.70 -69.30
N ASP A 124 10.11 -59.43 -70.19
CA ASP A 124 10.89 -58.83 -71.29
C ASP A 124 9.90 -58.27 -72.34
N GLU A 125 9.08 -57.28 -71.94
CA GLU A 125 8.36 -56.47 -72.91
C GLU A 125 9.30 -55.36 -73.39
N ARG A 126 10.14 -55.69 -74.37
CA ARG A 126 10.73 -54.68 -75.24
C ARG A 126 9.59 -53.99 -75.98
N THR A 127 9.10 -52.88 -75.44
CA THR A 127 8.13 -52.05 -76.14
C THR A 127 8.73 -51.59 -77.45
N PRO A 128 8.05 -51.77 -78.61
CA PRO A 128 8.57 -51.31 -79.88
C PRO A 128 8.78 -49.79 -79.83
N SER A 129 9.95 -49.32 -80.25
CA SER A 129 10.32 -47.90 -80.23
C SER A 129 9.37 -47.11 -81.15
N LYS A 130 8.49 -46.29 -80.55
CA LYS A 130 7.60 -45.36 -81.27
C LYS A 130 8.17 -43.94 -81.17
N VAL A 131 8.72 -43.42 -82.26
CA VAL A 131 9.41 -42.12 -82.24
C VAL A 131 8.78 -41.19 -83.27
N ASN A 132 8.21 -40.09 -82.78
CA ASN A 132 7.66 -39.01 -83.62
C ASN A 132 8.53 -37.77 -83.45
N VAL A 133 9.21 -37.34 -84.50
CA VAL A 133 10.06 -36.14 -84.51
C VAL A 133 9.63 -35.22 -85.65
N ILE A 134 9.11 -34.03 -85.32
CA ILE A 134 8.71 -33.03 -86.31
C ILE A 134 9.46 -31.72 -86.03
N GLY A 135 10.38 -31.34 -86.93
CA GLY A 135 11.10 -30.07 -86.93
C GLY A 135 12.60 -30.20 -87.26
N VAL A 136 13.45 -29.42 -86.60
CA VAL A 136 14.85 -29.18 -87.06
C VAL A 136 15.90 -29.48 -85.98
N GLU A 137 16.94 -30.25 -86.30
CA GLU A 137 18.11 -30.48 -85.45
C GLU A 137 17.80 -31.11 -84.07
N ASN A 138 16.76 -31.93 -83.97
CA ASN A 138 16.45 -32.63 -82.72
C ASN A 138 17.29 -33.91 -82.58
N THR A 139 17.68 -34.27 -81.37
CA THR A 139 18.35 -35.52 -81.03
C THR A 139 17.43 -36.34 -80.12
N THR A 140 17.25 -37.62 -80.44
CA THR A 140 16.45 -38.54 -79.62
C THR A 140 17.24 -39.81 -79.34
N ASN A 141 17.08 -40.38 -78.14
CA ASN A 141 17.73 -41.63 -77.74
C ASN A 141 16.77 -42.50 -76.89
N GLY A 142 16.31 -43.64 -77.40
CA GLY A 142 15.46 -44.60 -76.67
C GLY A 142 13.99 -44.65 -77.11
N ASP A 143 13.12 -45.21 -76.27
CA ASP A 143 11.77 -45.65 -76.66
C ASP A 143 10.64 -44.65 -76.37
N VAL A 144 9.58 -44.65 -77.18
CA VAL A 144 8.32 -43.87 -76.99
C VAL A 144 8.55 -42.36 -76.81
N ILE A 145 9.02 -41.69 -77.86
CA ILE A 145 9.39 -40.26 -77.81
C ILE A 145 8.52 -39.44 -78.77
N ASN A 146 7.99 -38.32 -78.31
CA ASN A 146 7.29 -37.33 -79.14
C ASN A 146 8.01 -35.97 -79.06
N VAL A 147 8.69 -35.57 -80.14
CA VAL A 147 9.40 -34.30 -80.25
C VAL A 147 8.80 -33.41 -81.33
N PHE A 148 8.43 -32.20 -80.97
CA PHE A 148 7.99 -31.16 -81.89
C PHE A 148 8.82 -29.88 -81.71
N GLY A 149 9.41 -29.35 -82.78
CA GLY A 149 10.17 -28.09 -82.75
C GLY A 149 11.65 -28.25 -83.11
N SER A 150 12.55 -27.49 -82.49
CA SER A 150 13.95 -27.40 -82.96
C SER A 150 15.01 -27.52 -81.86
N ASN A 151 16.13 -28.17 -82.18
CA ASN A 151 17.30 -28.31 -81.30
C ASN A 151 17.01 -29.00 -79.96
N ASN A 152 15.99 -29.85 -79.87
CA ASN A 152 15.66 -30.55 -78.63
C ASN A 152 16.47 -31.85 -78.48
N GLN A 153 16.72 -32.28 -77.24
CA GLN A 153 17.36 -33.54 -76.89
C GLN A 153 16.40 -34.34 -76.01
N ALA A 154 15.97 -35.52 -76.46
CA ALA A 154 15.06 -36.36 -75.71
C ALA A 154 15.69 -37.73 -75.44
N GLU A 155 15.48 -38.25 -74.24
CA GLU A 155 15.74 -39.65 -73.93
C GLU A 155 14.44 -40.34 -73.49
N HIS A 156 14.39 -41.68 -73.58
CA HIS A 156 13.37 -42.60 -73.08
C HIS A 156 12.02 -42.02 -72.53
N ASN A 157 10.91 -42.31 -73.20
CA ASN A 157 9.53 -42.02 -72.76
C ASN A 157 9.23 -40.53 -72.50
N ALA A 158 9.59 -39.64 -73.44
CA ALA A 158 9.46 -38.18 -73.25
C ALA A 158 8.53 -37.51 -74.27
N VAL A 159 7.84 -36.45 -73.82
CA VAL A 159 7.12 -35.49 -74.68
C VAL A 159 7.83 -34.15 -74.64
N ILE A 160 8.38 -33.72 -75.78
CA ILE A 160 9.06 -32.43 -75.90
C ILE A 160 8.40 -31.58 -76.97
N VAL A 161 8.10 -30.32 -76.64
CA VAL A 161 7.59 -29.33 -77.58
C VAL A 161 8.33 -28.01 -77.42
N GLY A 162 8.96 -27.51 -78.49
CA GLY A 162 9.53 -26.16 -78.56
C GLY A 162 11.02 -26.11 -78.97
N PHE A 163 11.84 -25.28 -78.32
CA PHE A 163 13.20 -24.97 -78.77
C PHE A 163 14.28 -25.20 -77.70
N ARG A 164 15.32 -25.98 -78.03
CA ARG A 164 16.49 -26.24 -77.14
C ARG A 164 16.14 -26.85 -75.79
N ASN A 165 15.14 -27.70 -75.73
CA ASN A 165 14.83 -28.43 -74.50
C ASN A 165 15.64 -29.73 -74.41
N THR A 166 15.95 -30.15 -73.19
CA THR A 166 16.64 -31.41 -72.91
C THR A 166 15.82 -32.21 -71.92
N THR A 167 15.55 -33.48 -72.20
CA THR A 167 15.00 -34.44 -71.24
C THR A 167 15.91 -35.63 -71.08
N ASN A 168 15.88 -36.23 -69.90
CA ASN A 168 16.29 -37.61 -69.73
C ASN A 168 15.05 -38.49 -69.89
N ARG A 169 14.49 -39.06 -68.81
CA ARG A 169 13.46 -40.11 -68.88
C ARG A 169 12.09 -39.70 -68.33
N LEU A 170 11.00 -40.23 -68.90
CA LEU A 170 9.60 -40.06 -68.43
C LEU A 170 9.15 -38.60 -68.24
N ALA A 171 9.71 -37.64 -68.98
CA ALA A 171 9.49 -36.22 -68.74
C ALA A 171 8.59 -35.55 -69.80
N SER A 172 7.83 -34.54 -69.37
CA SER A 172 7.04 -33.64 -70.24
C SER A 172 7.66 -32.25 -70.25
N VAL A 173 8.20 -31.83 -71.39
CA VAL A 173 8.92 -30.56 -71.51
C VAL A 173 8.39 -29.68 -72.63
N LEU A 174 7.82 -28.54 -72.25
CA LEU A 174 7.17 -27.59 -73.16
C LEU A 174 7.82 -26.21 -73.07
N GLY A 175 8.17 -25.61 -74.21
CA GLY A 175 8.67 -24.24 -74.31
C GLY A 175 10.12 -24.14 -74.78
N GLN A 176 10.95 -23.34 -74.13
CA GLN A 176 12.31 -23.02 -74.61
C GLN A 176 13.39 -23.24 -73.54
N ARG A 177 14.51 -23.88 -73.89
CA ARG A 177 15.69 -24.03 -73.01
C ARG A 177 15.41 -24.72 -71.67
N ASN A 178 14.38 -25.54 -71.57
CA ASN A 178 14.11 -26.29 -70.35
C ASN A 178 14.97 -27.57 -70.33
N ARG A 179 15.46 -27.96 -69.15
CA ARG A 179 16.22 -29.19 -68.91
C ARG A 179 15.50 -29.99 -67.83
N ALA A 180 15.03 -31.19 -68.14
CA ALA A 180 14.35 -32.05 -67.18
C ALA A 180 15.01 -33.43 -67.13
N GLU A 181 15.86 -33.64 -66.12
CA GLU A 181 16.67 -34.86 -65.99
C GLU A 181 16.03 -35.91 -65.09
N ALA A 182 15.08 -35.50 -64.26
CA ALA A 182 14.40 -36.37 -63.32
C ALA A 182 13.24 -37.13 -63.97
N ASP A 183 12.93 -38.29 -63.41
CA ASP A 183 11.83 -39.13 -63.90
C ASP A 183 10.46 -38.54 -63.57
N SER A 184 9.48 -38.80 -64.44
CA SER A 184 8.09 -38.30 -64.32
C SER A 184 7.99 -36.78 -64.14
N SER A 185 9.02 -36.03 -64.57
CA SER A 185 9.13 -34.60 -64.31
C SER A 185 8.48 -33.76 -65.39
N SER A 186 8.06 -32.54 -65.03
CA SER A 186 7.40 -31.62 -65.96
C SER A 186 8.07 -30.25 -65.93
N ALA A 187 8.69 -29.85 -67.05
CA ALA A 187 9.30 -28.53 -67.20
C ALA A 187 8.60 -27.71 -68.29
N VAL A 188 7.91 -26.64 -67.91
CA VAL A 188 7.07 -25.86 -68.82
C VAL A 188 7.44 -24.37 -68.76
N GLY A 189 7.74 -23.76 -69.90
CA GLY A 189 8.06 -22.33 -70.03
C GLY A 189 9.46 -22.08 -70.60
N PHE A 190 10.26 -21.23 -69.97
CA PHE A 190 11.59 -20.85 -70.47
C PHE A 190 12.69 -21.12 -69.44
N GLY A 191 13.74 -21.86 -69.82
CA GLY A 191 14.98 -21.94 -69.05
C GLY A 191 14.87 -22.68 -67.71
N ASN A 192 13.82 -23.49 -67.50
CA ASN A 192 13.64 -24.23 -66.27
C ASN A 192 14.58 -25.44 -66.21
N ILE A 193 15.08 -25.77 -65.02
CA ILE A 193 16.03 -26.87 -64.80
C ILE A 193 15.48 -27.76 -63.70
N ILE A 194 15.28 -29.04 -64.01
CA ILE A 194 14.98 -30.10 -63.06
C ILE A 194 16.16 -31.07 -63.08
N THR A 195 16.85 -31.21 -61.96
CA THR A 195 18.02 -32.09 -61.83
C THR A 195 17.66 -33.47 -61.34
N ASN A 196 18.39 -34.48 -61.82
CA ASN A 196 18.22 -35.87 -61.38
C ASN A 196 19.03 -36.12 -60.10
N ASN A 197 18.36 -36.23 -58.96
CA ASN A 197 18.93 -36.54 -57.66
C ASN A 197 18.08 -37.65 -57.03
N GLU A 198 18.57 -38.27 -55.96
CA GLU A 198 17.80 -39.24 -55.19
C GLU A 198 16.43 -38.62 -54.83
N ASP A 199 15.34 -39.35 -55.11
CA ASP A 199 13.95 -38.91 -54.94
C ASP A 199 13.42 -37.81 -55.89
N SER A 200 14.02 -37.56 -57.05
CA SER A 200 13.53 -36.50 -57.97
C SER A 200 12.23 -36.82 -58.75
N ASN A 201 11.58 -37.95 -58.50
CA ASN A 201 10.40 -38.38 -59.25
C ASN A 201 9.21 -37.40 -59.07
N GLY A 202 8.58 -36.99 -60.17
CA GLY A 202 7.37 -36.13 -60.12
C GLY A 202 7.64 -34.63 -59.93
N ALA A 203 8.88 -34.18 -60.07
CA ALA A 203 9.26 -32.77 -59.94
C ALA A 203 8.57 -31.86 -61.00
N LEU A 204 8.19 -30.65 -60.60
CA LEU A 204 7.48 -29.68 -61.45
C LEU A 204 8.21 -28.33 -61.50
N ALA A 205 8.58 -27.88 -62.70
CA ALA A 205 9.09 -26.54 -62.94
C ALA A 205 8.24 -25.79 -63.97
N TYR A 206 7.52 -24.75 -63.56
CA TYR A 206 6.62 -23.99 -64.43
C TYR A 206 6.95 -22.49 -64.43
N GLY A 207 7.22 -21.92 -65.60
CA GLY A 207 7.47 -20.49 -65.79
C GLY A 207 8.85 -20.18 -66.35
N TYR A 208 9.59 -19.26 -65.74
CA TYR A 208 10.85 -18.72 -66.27
C TYR A 208 12.02 -18.97 -65.32
N GLN A 209 13.04 -19.70 -65.76
CA GLN A 209 14.32 -19.93 -65.07
C GLN A 209 14.20 -20.53 -63.65
N ASN A 210 13.24 -21.44 -63.43
CA ASN A 210 13.14 -22.12 -62.15
C ASN A 210 14.13 -23.28 -62.04
N GLN A 211 14.63 -23.57 -60.84
CA GLN A 211 15.49 -24.72 -60.53
C GLN A 211 14.78 -25.63 -59.53
N VAL A 212 14.68 -26.91 -59.86
CA VAL A 212 13.93 -27.90 -59.07
C VAL A 212 14.76 -29.17 -58.88
N ASP A 213 14.66 -29.77 -57.70
CA ASP A 213 15.29 -31.04 -57.35
C ASP A 213 14.37 -31.89 -56.45
N ARG A 214 14.65 -33.19 -56.25
CA ARG A 214 14.08 -34.05 -55.20
C ARG A 214 12.54 -34.01 -55.04
N GLY A 215 11.80 -34.15 -56.15
CA GLY A 215 10.34 -34.23 -56.13
C GLY A 215 9.62 -32.90 -55.85
N ALA A 216 10.38 -31.80 -55.79
CA ALA A 216 9.88 -30.48 -55.44
C ALA A 216 9.08 -29.81 -56.57
N ALA A 217 8.46 -28.67 -56.26
CA ALA A 217 7.75 -27.84 -57.23
C ALA A 217 8.23 -26.39 -57.19
N ALA A 218 8.57 -25.83 -58.36
CA ALA A 218 8.82 -24.41 -58.54
C ALA A 218 7.93 -23.80 -59.62
N ILE A 219 7.16 -22.77 -59.25
CA ILE A 219 6.20 -22.13 -60.15
C ILE A 219 6.40 -20.61 -60.11
N GLY A 220 6.68 -20.01 -61.26
CA GLY A 220 6.86 -18.57 -61.44
C GLY A 220 8.20 -18.23 -62.08
N ILE A 221 8.94 -17.27 -61.52
CA ILE A 221 10.14 -16.69 -62.13
C ILE A 221 11.34 -16.82 -61.19
N SER A 222 12.41 -17.47 -61.65
CA SER A 222 13.69 -17.59 -60.97
C SER A 222 13.60 -18.19 -59.56
N ASN A 223 12.66 -19.10 -59.33
CA ASN A 223 12.53 -19.79 -58.04
C ASN A 223 13.45 -21.01 -57.96
N LYS A 224 13.80 -21.42 -56.75
CA LYS A 224 14.65 -22.57 -56.46
C LYS A 224 14.00 -23.48 -55.42
N ALA A 225 13.50 -24.65 -55.82
CA ALA A 225 12.96 -25.65 -54.92
C ALA A 225 13.89 -26.88 -54.91
N THR A 226 14.80 -26.96 -53.94
CA THR A 226 15.85 -28.01 -53.89
C THR A 226 15.80 -28.88 -52.64
N GLY A 227 14.93 -28.57 -51.69
CA GLY A 227 14.62 -29.49 -50.61
C GLY A 227 13.69 -30.60 -51.10
N LYS A 228 13.76 -31.78 -50.47
CA LYS A 228 12.81 -32.86 -50.74
C LYS A 228 11.39 -32.38 -50.42
N ASP A 229 10.46 -32.61 -51.34
CA ASP A 229 9.04 -32.20 -51.25
C ASP A 229 8.83 -30.68 -51.04
N ALA A 230 9.83 -29.86 -51.41
CA ALA A 230 9.77 -28.42 -51.23
C ALA A 230 8.89 -27.73 -52.28
N VAL A 231 8.35 -26.56 -51.93
CA VAL A 231 7.55 -25.73 -52.85
C VAL A 231 8.08 -24.30 -52.87
N ALA A 232 8.46 -23.82 -54.05
CA ALA A 232 8.83 -22.42 -54.27
C ALA A 232 7.88 -21.77 -55.29
N PHE A 233 7.05 -20.84 -54.84
CA PHE A 233 6.04 -20.18 -55.69
C PHE A 233 6.26 -18.67 -55.72
N GLY A 234 6.26 -18.06 -56.91
CA GLY A 234 6.31 -16.61 -57.10
C GLY A 234 7.56 -16.12 -57.83
N TYR A 235 8.33 -15.21 -57.23
CA TYR A 235 9.50 -14.57 -57.87
C TYR A 235 10.73 -14.61 -56.97
N GLN A 236 11.82 -15.21 -57.44
CA GLN A 236 13.09 -15.32 -56.71
C GLN A 236 12.96 -15.97 -55.32
N SER A 237 12.04 -16.91 -55.15
CA SER A 237 11.86 -17.62 -53.89
C SER A 237 12.65 -18.94 -53.88
N THR A 238 13.28 -19.24 -52.76
CA THR A 238 14.12 -20.43 -52.55
C THR A 238 13.56 -21.26 -51.40
N ALA A 239 13.21 -22.51 -51.66
CA ALA A 239 12.88 -23.52 -50.67
C ALA A 239 13.93 -24.63 -50.72
N SER A 240 14.87 -24.65 -49.77
CA SER A 240 15.97 -25.61 -49.74
C SER A 240 15.94 -26.59 -48.55
N GLY A 241 15.09 -26.33 -47.55
CA GLY A 241 14.79 -27.31 -46.50
C GLY A 241 13.84 -28.40 -47.01
N GLN A 242 13.91 -29.59 -46.41
CA GLN A 242 12.90 -30.63 -46.66
C GLN A 242 11.53 -30.14 -46.18
N ASP A 243 10.45 -30.41 -46.92
CA ASP A 243 9.09 -29.96 -46.61
C ASP A 243 8.99 -28.42 -46.42
N ALA A 244 9.82 -27.66 -47.14
CA ALA A 244 9.87 -26.20 -47.05
C ALA A 244 8.95 -25.54 -48.08
N TYR A 245 8.20 -24.51 -47.65
CA TYR A 245 7.28 -23.76 -48.50
C TYR A 245 7.67 -22.29 -48.57
N ALA A 246 8.19 -21.84 -49.71
CA ALA A 246 8.60 -20.46 -49.97
C ALA A 246 7.65 -19.80 -50.98
N ILE A 247 6.66 -19.05 -50.47
CA ILE A 247 5.59 -18.48 -51.30
C ILE A 247 5.67 -16.95 -51.32
N GLY A 248 5.84 -16.36 -52.50
CA GLY A 248 5.81 -14.93 -52.76
C GLY A 248 7.08 -14.42 -53.44
N ARG A 249 7.64 -13.29 -52.96
CA ARG A 249 8.76 -12.61 -53.64
C ARG A 249 10.02 -12.55 -52.79
N ASN A 250 11.13 -13.13 -53.24
CA ASN A 250 12.38 -13.13 -52.48
C ASN A 250 12.18 -13.74 -51.08
N VAL A 251 11.59 -14.93 -51.04
CA VAL A 251 11.35 -15.72 -49.81
C VAL A 251 12.35 -16.85 -49.77
N ASN A 252 13.16 -16.94 -48.72
CA ASN A 252 14.20 -17.95 -48.54
C ASN A 252 13.89 -18.82 -47.33
N VAL A 253 13.46 -20.06 -47.60
CA VAL A 253 13.16 -21.08 -46.60
C VAL A 253 14.20 -22.18 -46.67
N GLY A 254 15.27 -22.01 -45.88
CA GLY A 254 16.37 -22.97 -45.81
C GLY A 254 16.20 -24.07 -44.78
N GLN A 255 15.19 -23.97 -43.93
CA GLN A 255 14.99 -24.85 -42.79
C GLN A 255 13.91 -25.89 -43.09
N ASN A 256 14.03 -27.08 -42.48
CA ASN A 256 13.07 -28.15 -42.68
C ASN A 256 11.71 -27.82 -42.07
N ASN A 257 10.64 -28.33 -42.69
CA ASN A 257 9.29 -28.32 -42.17
C ASN A 257 8.77 -26.90 -41.86
N SER A 258 9.21 -25.92 -42.65
CA SER A 258 8.95 -24.49 -42.43
C SER A 258 8.14 -23.90 -43.57
N PHE A 259 7.25 -22.97 -43.24
CA PHE A 259 6.36 -22.29 -44.17
C PHE A 259 6.60 -20.79 -44.12
N ALA A 260 6.78 -20.16 -45.28
CA ALA A 260 6.89 -18.72 -45.39
C ALA A 260 6.01 -18.18 -46.53
N LEU A 261 5.22 -17.16 -46.22
CA LEU A 261 4.33 -16.48 -47.16
C LEU A 261 4.53 -14.97 -47.08
N GLY A 262 5.02 -14.36 -48.15
CA GLY A 262 5.15 -12.91 -48.22
C GLY A 262 6.27 -12.45 -49.15
N ARG A 263 7.06 -11.50 -48.69
CA ARG A 263 8.12 -10.88 -49.50
C ARG A 263 9.33 -10.57 -48.64
N ASN A 264 10.53 -10.76 -49.17
CA ASN A 264 11.79 -10.49 -48.45
C ASN A 264 11.84 -11.21 -47.09
N ILE A 265 11.53 -12.51 -47.07
CA ILE A 265 11.56 -13.33 -45.86
C ILE A 265 12.80 -14.23 -45.91
N ARG A 266 13.47 -14.41 -44.77
CA ARG A 266 14.50 -15.44 -44.60
C ARG A 266 14.22 -16.18 -43.30
N THR A 267 13.91 -17.47 -43.37
CA THR A 267 13.68 -18.30 -42.18
C THR A 267 15.01 -18.75 -41.58
N THR A 268 15.09 -18.78 -40.27
CA THR A 268 16.28 -19.14 -39.50
C THR A 268 16.06 -20.35 -38.59
N GLN A 269 14.81 -20.75 -38.37
CA GLN A 269 14.43 -21.85 -37.50
C GLN A 269 13.56 -22.89 -38.26
N ALA A 270 13.82 -24.17 -38.03
CA ALA A 270 12.97 -25.27 -38.52
C ALA A 270 11.62 -25.28 -37.78
N ASN A 271 10.59 -25.86 -38.41
CA ASN A 271 9.22 -25.92 -37.87
C ASN A 271 8.53 -24.55 -37.72
N SER A 272 8.99 -23.51 -38.42
CA SER A 272 8.46 -22.15 -38.27
C SER A 272 7.43 -21.79 -39.33
N VAL A 273 6.51 -20.89 -38.97
CA VAL A 273 5.56 -20.25 -39.89
C VAL A 273 5.85 -18.76 -39.94
N VAL A 274 6.22 -18.22 -41.10
CA VAL A 274 6.61 -16.80 -41.25
C VAL A 274 5.70 -16.09 -42.24
N LEU A 275 4.93 -15.12 -41.77
CA LEU A 275 3.84 -14.50 -42.51
C LEU A 275 4.08 -13.00 -42.70
N GLY A 276 3.94 -12.53 -43.92
CA GLY A 276 3.93 -11.11 -44.27
C GLY A 276 5.25 -10.57 -44.81
N ASN A 277 5.19 -9.38 -45.40
CA ASN A 277 6.35 -8.71 -45.99
C ASN A 277 7.43 -8.38 -44.96
N GLU A 278 8.69 -8.73 -45.23
CA GLU A 278 9.86 -8.47 -44.39
C GLU A 278 9.78 -9.05 -42.98
N SER A 279 8.97 -10.10 -42.79
CA SER A 279 8.93 -10.83 -41.53
C SER A 279 10.18 -11.67 -41.34
N ALA A 280 10.60 -11.81 -40.08
CA ALA A 280 11.74 -12.62 -39.67
C ALA A 280 11.34 -13.49 -38.47
N ASP A 281 11.70 -14.77 -38.49
CA ASP A 281 11.56 -15.64 -37.32
C ASP A 281 12.75 -15.50 -36.36
N ARG A 282 12.66 -16.23 -35.24
CA ARG A 282 13.74 -16.41 -34.27
C ARG A 282 13.60 -17.78 -33.62
N ALA A 283 14.64 -18.22 -32.92
CA ALA A 283 14.54 -19.43 -32.09
C ALA A 283 13.46 -19.26 -31.01
N ALA A 284 12.64 -20.30 -30.81
CA ALA A 284 11.64 -20.35 -29.75
C ALA A 284 12.33 -20.41 -28.37
N THR A 285 11.86 -19.61 -27.41
CA THR A 285 12.38 -19.59 -26.03
C THR A 285 11.51 -20.42 -25.09
N ALA A 286 12.10 -20.92 -24.01
CA ALA A 286 11.43 -21.76 -23.02
C ALA A 286 11.11 -20.97 -21.75
N GLU A 287 10.20 -19.99 -21.87
CA GLU A 287 9.76 -19.17 -20.75
C GLU A 287 8.83 -19.97 -19.82
N ARG A 288 9.30 -20.27 -18.61
CA ARG A 288 8.55 -21.05 -17.61
C ARG A 288 7.88 -20.19 -16.55
N SER A 289 8.50 -19.05 -16.24
CA SER A 289 8.02 -18.17 -15.19
C SER A 289 8.61 -16.77 -15.31
N ILE A 290 7.97 -15.82 -14.66
CA ILE A 290 8.53 -14.49 -14.37
C ILE A 290 8.45 -14.22 -12.87
N SER A 291 9.46 -13.51 -12.34
CA SER A 291 9.44 -13.01 -10.96
C SER A 291 9.21 -11.50 -10.97
N VAL A 292 8.15 -11.05 -10.30
CA VAL A 292 7.83 -9.63 -10.12
C VAL A 292 7.65 -9.38 -8.64
N ASN A 293 8.40 -8.43 -8.07
CA ASN A 293 8.35 -8.09 -6.63
C ASN A 293 8.44 -9.32 -5.70
N ASN A 294 9.42 -10.20 -5.93
CA ASN A 294 9.63 -11.44 -5.18
C ASN A 294 8.49 -12.47 -5.24
N ARG A 295 7.56 -12.33 -6.19
CA ARG A 295 6.54 -13.33 -6.47
C ARG A 295 6.75 -13.96 -7.85
N THR A 296 6.79 -15.29 -7.89
CA THR A 296 6.95 -16.06 -9.12
C THR A 296 5.61 -16.43 -9.72
N TYR A 297 5.46 -16.21 -11.03
CA TYR A 297 4.29 -16.54 -11.83
C TYR A 297 4.69 -17.57 -12.88
N ASN A 298 4.07 -18.75 -12.85
CA ASN A 298 4.36 -19.84 -13.78
C ASN A 298 3.48 -19.75 -15.03
N PHE A 299 4.02 -20.16 -16.17
CA PHE A 299 3.33 -20.12 -17.46
C PHE A 299 3.03 -21.52 -18.01
N ALA A 300 1.87 -21.67 -18.64
CA ALA A 300 1.53 -22.83 -19.46
C ALA A 300 2.12 -22.70 -20.87
N GLY A 301 2.14 -23.80 -21.65
CA GLY A 301 2.51 -23.75 -23.07
C GLY A 301 3.99 -23.46 -23.34
N VAL A 302 4.91 -23.92 -22.49
CA VAL A 302 6.35 -23.67 -22.62
C VAL A 302 6.85 -24.10 -24.01
N GLY A 303 7.34 -23.12 -24.76
CA GLY A 303 7.93 -23.30 -26.07
C GLY A 303 9.28 -24.02 -26.02
N GLY A 304 9.85 -24.28 -27.20
CA GLY A 304 11.19 -24.83 -27.33
C GLY A 304 11.64 -24.83 -28.78
N ALA A 305 12.95 -24.76 -29.01
CA ALA A 305 13.54 -24.61 -30.34
C ALA A 305 13.03 -25.67 -31.34
N GLY A 306 12.76 -26.90 -30.89
CA GLY A 306 12.23 -27.97 -31.74
C GLY A 306 10.80 -27.75 -32.27
N LYS A 307 10.02 -26.79 -31.73
CA LYS A 307 8.64 -26.52 -32.15
C LYS A 307 8.48 -25.32 -33.09
N GLY A 308 9.55 -24.56 -33.33
CA GLY A 308 9.50 -23.34 -34.15
C GLY A 308 8.64 -22.22 -33.56
N VAL A 309 8.40 -21.19 -34.35
CA VAL A 309 7.57 -20.03 -34.00
C VAL A 309 6.63 -19.65 -35.15
N VAL A 310 5.52 -18.99 -34.81
CA VAL A 310 4.74 -18.22 -35.78
C VAL A 310 5.21 -16.76 -35.72
N SER A 311 5.87 -16.28 -36.77
CA SER A 311 6.29 -14.88 -36.89
C SER A 311 5.38 -14.13 -37.87
N VAL A 312 4.94 -12.95 -37.45
CA VAL A 312 4.09 -12.05 -38.25
C VAL A 312 4.78 -10.71 -38.56
N GLY A 313 6.06 -10.56 -38.24
CA GLY A 313 6.80 -9.31 -38.41
C GLY A 313 8.30 -9.47 -38.13
N LYS A 314 8.98 -8.34 -37.92
CA LYS A 314 10.38 -8.28 -37.47
C LYS A 314 10.51 -7.22 -36.37
N ALA A 315 11.65 -7.19 -35.68
CA ALA A 315 11.95 -6.12 -34.74
C ALA A 315 11.86 -4.74 -35.42
N GLY A 316 11.07 -3.81 -34.86
CA GLY A 316 10.76 -2.49 -35.42
C GLY A 316 9.78 -2.50 -36.59
N GLY A 317 9.23 -3.67 -36.94
CA GLY A 317 8.26 -3.88 -38.02
C GLY A 317 7.17 -4.87 -37.59
N GLU A 318 6.70 -4.73 -36.36
CA GLU A 318 5.68 -5.57 -35.75
C GLU A 318 4.30 -5.33 -36.40
N ARG A 319 3.44 -6.36 -36.34
CA ARG A 319 2.06 -6.28 -36.85
C ARG A 319 1.04 -6.53 -35.75
N GLN A 320 -0.06 -5.80 -35.81
CA GLN A 320 -1.22 -6.09 -34.99
C GLN A 320 -1.92 -7.35 -35.49
N LEU A 321 -2.37 -8.19 -34.55
CA LEU A 321 -3.34 -9.26 -34.81
C LEU A 321 -4.72 -8.74 -34.42
N ILE A 322 -5.58 -8.52 -35.42
CA ILE A 322 -6.93 -7.97 -35.22
C ILE A 322 -7.98 -9.09 -35.28
N ASN A 323 -9.15 -8.83 -34.71
CA ASN A 323 -10.27 -9.78 -34.62
C ASN A 323 -9.95 -11.05 -33.79
N VAL A 324 -9.13 -10.90 -32.75
CA VAL A 324 -8.85 -11.95 -31.77
C VAL A 324 -9.95 -11.94 -30.70
N ALA A 325 -10.76 -13.01 -30.66
CA ALA A 325 -11.76 -13.22 -29.62
C ALA A 325 -11.11 -13.33 -28.23
N ALA A 326 -11.89 -13.15 -27.16
CA ALA A 326 -11.36 -13.26 -25.80
C ALA A 326 -10.93 -14.72 -25.52
N GLY A 327 -9.65 -14.92 -25.19
CA GLY A 327 -9.11 -16.24 -24.86
C GLY A 327 -9.55 -16.70 -23.46
N GLN A 328 -9.53 -18.01 -23.20
CA GLN A 328 -9.77 -18.52 -21.86
C GLN A 328 -8.71 -17.98 -20.87
N VAL A 329 -9.12 -17.55 -19.68
CA VAL A 329 -8.21 -17.11 -18.62
C VAL A 329 -8.18 -18.17 -17.51
N SER A 330 -7.21 -19.07 -17.58
CA SER A 330 -6.99 -20.16 -16.61
C SER A 330 -5.50 -20.49 -16.49
N ALA A 331 -5.10 -21.22 -15.44
CA ALA A 331 -3.69 -21.56 -15.19
C ALA A 331 -3.06 -22.44 -16.29
N THR A 332 -3.86 -23.12 -17.11
CA THR A 332 -3.41 -24.02 -18.18
C THR A 332 -3.69 -23.48 -19.59
N SER A 333 -4.31 -22.29 -19.70
CA SER A 333 -4.70 -21.73 -20.99
C SER A 333 -3.47 -21.38 -21.85
N THR A 334 -3.58 -21.67 -23.15
CA THR A 334 -2.60 -21.27 -24.18
C THR A 334 -3.25 -20.39 -25.25
N ASP A 335 -4.42 -19.82 -24.95
CA ASP A 335 -5.12 -18.91 -25.86
C ASP A 335 -4.45 -17.54 -25.89
N ALA A 336 -4.54 -16.86 -27.04
CA ALA A 336 -4.12 -15.47 -27.15
C ALA A 336 -5.06 -14.56 -26.33
N ILE A 337 -4.49 -13.57 -25.64
CA ILE A 337 -5.24 -12.56 -24.89
C ILE A 337 -5.45 -11.33 -25.76
N ASN A 338 -6.68 -10.79 -25.78
CA ASN A 338 -6.99 -9.55 -26.50
C ASN A 338 -6.97 -8.31 -25.58
N GLY A 339 -7.06 -7.12 -26.19
CA GLY A 339 -6.97 -5.84 -25.45
C GLY A 339 -8.10 -5.61 -24.43
N SER A 340 -9.30 -6.17 -24.64
CA SER A 340 -10.42 -6.00 -23.72
C SER A 340 -10.21 -6.73 -22.38
N GLN A 341 -9.56 -7.90 -22.42
CA GLN A 341 -9.23 -8.66 -21.22
C GLN A 341 -8.18 -7.95 -20.36
N LEU A 342 -7.15 -7.37 -21.00
CA LEU A 342 -6.14 -6.57 -20.31
C LEU A 342 -6.72 -5.27 -19.73
N TYR A 343 -7.67 -4.64 -20.45
CA TYR A 343 -8.34 -3.43 -19.97
C TYR A 343 -9.14 -3.69 -18.68
N GLN A 344 -9.86 -4.81 -18.58
CA GLN A 344 -10.60 -5.18 -17.36
C GLN A 344 -9.66 -5.35 -16.15
N VAL A 345 -8.47 -5.94 -16.35
CA VAL A 345 -7.45 -6.04 -15.29
C VAL A 345 -6.99 -4.65 -14.84
N LEU A 346 -6.77 -3.72 -15.77
CA LEU A 346 -6.39 -2.34 -15.47
C LEU A 346 -7.48 -1.60 -14.66
N GLU A 347 -8.76 -1.82 -14.97
CA GLU A 347 -9.86 -1.23 -14.18
C GLU A 347 -9.85 -1.74 -12.73
N VAL A 348 -9.66 -3.05 -12.51
CA VAL A 348 -9.56 -3.62 -11.17
C VAL A 348 -8.38 -3.02 -10.38
N VAL A 349 -7.23 -2.85 -11.03
CA VAL A 349 -6.05 -2.25 -10.39
C VAL A 349 -6.30 -0.79 -10.01
N LYS A 350 -6.93 0.00 -10.89
CA LYS A 350 -7.28 1.40 -10.60
C LYS A 350 -8.23 1.50 -9.39
N ASN A 351 -9.24 0.65 -9.33
CA ASN A 351 -10.23 0.67 -8.25
C ASN A 351 -9.65 0.19 -6.91
N SER A 352 -8.73 -0.78 -6.94
CA SER A 352 -8.06 -1.30 -5.73
C SER A 352 -7.13 -0.28 -5.07
N SER A 353 -6.63 0.71 -5.82
CA SER A 353 -5.77 1.79 -5.29
C SER A 353 -6.54 2.92 -4.58
N THR A 354 -7.88 2.91 -4.63
CA THR A 354 -8.73 3.99 -4.07
C THR A 354 -9.45 3.62 -2.77
N ALA A 355 -9.40 2.36 -2.35
CA ALA A 355 -9.97 1.91 -1.08
C ALA A 355 -8.99 2.20 0.07
N VAL A 356 -8.89 3.47 0.48
CA VAL A 356 -8.35 3.82 1.79
C VAL A 356 -9.33 3.30 2.84
N PRO A 357 -8.97 2.34 3.71
CA PRO A 357 -9.92 1.81 4.67
C PRO A 357 -10.37 2.90 5.64
N ASP A 358 -11.68 2.95 5.88
CA ASP A 358 -12.26 3.81 6.91
C ASP A 358 -11.71 3.42 8.28
N ASN A 359 -11.35 4.42 9.08
CA ASN A 359 -10.81 4.23 10.41
C ASN A 359 -11.26 5.36 11.34
N TYR A 360 -10.76 5.31 12.57
CA TYR A 360 -11.04 6.27 13.64
C TYR A 360 -9.80 7.08 14.02
N PHE A 361 -8.88 7.30 13.09
CA PHE A 361 -7.63 8.03 13.33
C PHE A 361 -7.48 9.11 12.27
N HIS A 362 -7.89 10.33 12.64
CA HIS A 362 -7.96 11.46 11.73
C HIS A 362 -7.04 12.57 12.21
N VAL A 363 -6.35 13.20 11.28
CA VAL A 363 -5.51 14.38 11.51
C VAL A 363 -5.98 15.49 10.60
N ASN A 364 -5.89 16.74 11.04
CA ASN A 364 -6.17 17.88 10.19
C ASN A 364 -4.89 18.67 9.97
N THR A 365 -4.41 18.62 8.74
CA THR A 365 -3.16 19.27 8.34
C THR A 365 -3.32 20.75 8.00
N SER A 366 -4.53 21.31 8.16
CA SER A 366 -4.93 22.65 7.74
C SER A 366 -4.86 22.89 6.23
N ARG A 367 -4.71 21.83 5.42
CA ARG A 367 -4.78 21.92 3.96
C ARG A 367 -6.23 22.12 3.51
N ILE A 368 -6.41 22.96 2.48
CA ILE A 368 -7.73 23.29 1.92
C ILE A 368 -8.36 22.08 1.20
N ASP A 369 -7.54 21.18 0.65
CA ASP A 369 -7.97 20.02 -0.15
C ASP A 369 -8.23 18.76 0.68
N GLN A 370 -8.14 18.84 2.01
CA GLN A 370 -8.39 17.69 2.88
C GLN A 370 -9.90 17.43 3.04
N PRO A 371 -10.42 16.23 2.73
CA PRO A 371 -11.85 15.90 2.85
C PRO A 371 -12.38 16.03 4.28
N ALA A 372 -13.66 16.33 4.45
CA ALA A 372 -14.27 16.62 5.76
C ALA A 372 -14.40 15.42 6.71
N GLY A 373 -14.56 14.19 6.20
CA GLY A 373 -14.85 13.00 7.02
C GLY A 373 -16.16 13.13 7.82
N ASN A 374 -16.39 12.24 8.80
CA ASN A 374 -17.49 12.37 9.74
C ASN A 374 -17.01 12.94 11.09
N PRO A 375 -17.30 14.21 11.42
CA PRO A 375 -16.85 14.82 12.67
C PRO A 375 -17.58 14.32 13.91
N GLY A 376 -18.75 13.70 13.76
CA GLY A 376 -19.54 13.19 14.89
C GLY A 376 -19.07 11.82 15.36
N THR A 377 -18.83 10.89 14.43
CA THR A 377 -18.42 9.51 14.75
C THR A 377 -16.91 9.31 14.68
N ASN A 378 -16.18 10.26 14.09
CA ASN A 378 -14.78 10.11 13.70
C ASN A 378 -14.53 8.91 12.76
N TYR A 379 -15.56 8.45 12.02
CA TYR A 379 -15.43 7.35 11.07
C TYR A 379 -15.24 7.89 9.65
N GLY A 380 -14.21 7.44 8.94
CA GLY A 380 -14.02 7.76 7.53
C GLY A 380 -12.61 7.47 7.01
N PRO A 381 -12.29 7.89 5.78
CA PRO A 381 -11.01 7.65 5.13
C PRO A 381 -9.83 8.28 5.88
N ILE A 382 -8.64 7.67 5.85
CA ILE A 382 -7.45 8.14 6.58
C ILE A 382 -6.99 9.56 6.21
N ASP A 383 -7.32 10.01 5.01
CA ASP A 383 -6.96 11.32 4.48
C ASP A 383 -7.99 12.39 4.82
N ALA A 384 -9.14 12.02 5.38
CA ALA A 384 -10.14 12.97 5.85
C ALA A 384 -9.75 13.59 7.20
N LYS A 385 -10.35 14.75 7.53
CA LYS A 385 -10.16 15.39 8.83
C LYS A 385 -11.09 14.88 9.93
N GLY A 386 -12.15 14.12 9.59
CA GLY A 386 -13.02 13.43 10.56
C GLY A 386 -13.35 14.28 11.80
N GLY A 387 -13.15 13.70 12.98
CA GLY A 387 -13.29 14.37 14.28
C GLY A 387 -12.21 15.43 14.57
N ALA A 388 -11.10 15.48 13.81
CA ALA A 388 -10.04 16.48 13.95
C ALA A 388 -10.44 17.79 13.24
N THR A 389 -11.50 18.46 13.68
CA THR A 389 -11.99 19.65 12.97
C THR A 389 -11.13 20.91 13.17
N GLY A 390 -10.33 20.98 14.23
CA GLY A 390 -9.39 22.08 14.48
C GLY A 390 -8.15 22.03 13.58
N GLY A 391 -7.57 23.18 13.23
CA GLY A 391 -6.32 23.20 12.46
C GLY A 391 -5.18 22.53 13.23
N TYR A 392 -4.38 21.71 12.55
CA TYR A 392 -3.28 20.92 13.16
C TYR A 392 -3.74 19.99 14.31
N ALA A 393 -5.00 19.53 14.29
CA ALA A 393 -5.56 18.67 15.32
C ALA A 393 -5.42 17.17 15.02
N LEU A 394 -5.52 16.35 16.07
CA LEU A 394 -5.56 14.88 16.02
C LEU A 394 -6.80 14.36 16.76
N ALA A 395 -7.59 13.52 16.10
CA ALA A 395 -8.73 12.80 16.71
C ALA A 395 -8.59 11.29 16.48
N ALA A 396 -8.38 10.54 17.56
CA ALA A 396 -8.19 9.09 17.53
C ALA A 396 -9.20 8.37 18.45
N GLY A 397 -10.10 7.56 17.90
CA GLY A 397 -11.15 6.85 18.64
C GLY A 397 -12.56 7.16 18.14
N VAL A 398 -13.51 6.28 18.46
CA VAL A 398 -14.92 6.44 18.08
C VAL A 398 -15.52 7.64 18.80
N GLU A 399 -16.21 8.51 18.06
CA GLU A 399 -16.78 9.78 18.58
C GLU A 399 -15.76 10.71 19.24
N SER A 400 -14.46 10.56 18.94
CA SER A 400 -13.46 11.52 19.38
C SER A 400 -13.51 12.78 18.50
N ALA A 401 -13.43 13.95 19.12
CA ALA A 401 -13.52 15.23 18.44
C ALA A 401 -12.47 16.20 18.97
N ALA A 402 -11.57 16.66 18.10
CA ALA A 402 -10.53 17.62 18.37
C ALA A 402 -10.79 18.89 17.54
N SER A 403 -11.55 19.82 18.10
CA SER A 403 -12.02 21.05 17.43
C SER A 403 -11.15 22.27 17.70
N GLY A 404 -10.38 22.29 18.78
CA GLY A 404 -9.43 23.38 19.06
C GLY A 404 -8.23 23.37 18.10
N LEU A 405 -7.63 24.53 17.86
CA LEU A 405 -6.36 24.64 17.11
C LEU A 405 -5.25 23.89 17.86
N HIS A 406 -4.41 23.09 17.19
CA HIS A 406 -3.37 22.25 17.80
C HIS A 406 -3.89 21.27 18.87
N SER A 407 -5.15 20.83 18.80
CA SER A 407 -5.75 19.97 19.82
C SER A 407 -5.54 18.46 19.56
N THR A 408 -5.57 17.65 20.61
CA THR A 408 -5.46 16.19 20.53
C THR A 408 -6.56 15.53 21.36
N ALA A 409 -7.44 14.75 20.70
CA ALA A 409 -8.49 13.95 21.33
C ALA A 409 -8.23 12.47 21.09
N VAL A 410 -7.95 11.70 22.15
CA VAL A 410 -7.70 10.25 22.06
C VAL A 410 -8.67 9.49 22.97
N GLY A 411 -9.31 8.45 22.44
CA GLY A 411 -10.24 7.56 23.13
C GLY A 411 -11.72 7.83 22.81
N TYR A 412 -12.57 6.89 23.22
CA TYR A 412 -14.01 6.92 22.93
C TYR A 412 -14.68 8.17 23.55
N GLN A 413 -15.43 8.95 22.77
CA GLN A 413 -16.13 10.17 23.21
C GLN A 413 -15.25 11.27 23.82
N SER A 414 -13.94 11.27 23.54
CA SER A 414 -13.05 12.35 23.96
C SER A 414 -13.32 13.61 23.14
N LYS A 415 -13.54 14.75 23.81
CA LYS A 415 -13.87 16.02 23.14
C LYS A 415 -12.92 17.15 23.55
N VAL A 416 -12.31 17.82 22.59
CA VAL A 416 -11.37 18.92 22.84
C VAL A 416 -11.78 20.14 22.05
N LEU A 417 -12.42 21.09 22.72
CA LEU A 417 -12.77 22.40 22.15
C LEU A 417 -11.63 23.40 22.31
N ALA A 418 -10.86 23.27 23.39
CA ALA A 418 -9.76 24.15 23.75
C ALA A 418 -8.53 24.06 22.82
N THR A 419 -7.84 25.19 22.64
CA THR A 419 -6.63 25.30 21.83
C THR A 419 -5.42 24.68 22.52
N ALA A 420 -4.48 24.11 21.76
CA ALA A 420 -3.24 23.50 22.23
C ALA A 420 -3.42 22.53 23.42
N SER A 421 -4.55 21.80 23.42
CA SER A 421 -4.99 20.97 24.54
C SER A 421 -5.00 19.50 24.16
N ALA A 422 -4.69 18.64 25.12
CA ALA A 422 -4.66 17.20 24.93
C ALA A 422 -5.59 16.49 25.93
N VAL A 423 -6.46 15.63 25.40
CA VAL A 423 -7.36 14.78 26.17
C VAL A 423 -7.17 13.33 25.74
N ILE A 424 -6.88 12.45 26.71
CA ILE A 424 -6.64 11.02 26.49
C ILE A 424 -7.51 10.21 27.46
N GLY A 425 -8.42 9.40 26.93
CA GLY A 425 -9.23 8.43 27.69
C GLY A 425 -10.69 8.37 27.25
N TYR A 426 -11.58 7.85 28.10
CA TYR A 426 -13.00 7.68 27.77
C TYR A 426 -13.84 8.88 28.23
N GLY A 427 -14.57 9.52 27.32
CA GLY A 427 -15.59 10.52 27.65
C GLY A 427 -15.07 11.77 28.37
N SER A 428 -13.77 12.05 28.27
CA SER A 428 -13.14 13.22 28.87
C SER A 428 -13.27 14.41 27.93
N GLN A 429 -13.48 15.61 28.46
CA GLN A 429 -13.90 16.76 27.66
C GLN A 429 -13.26 18.08 28.12
N THR A 430 -12.87 18.93 27.17
CA THR A 430 -12.75 20.38 27.40
C THR A 430 -13.98 21.05 26.81
N ASN A 431 -14.75 21.73 27.66
CA ASN A 431 -16.00 22.42 27.31
C ASN A 431 -15.83 23.95 27.24
N ASP A 432 -14.59 24.42 27.17
CA ASP A 432 -14.21 25.82 27.08
C ASP A 432 -13.26 26.07 25.90
N GLN A 433 -13.03 27.34 25.57
CA GLN A 433 -12.05 27.78 24.57
C GLN A 433 -10.67 28.11 25.21
N GLY A 434 -10.32 27.47 26.32
CA GLY A 434 -9.03 27.66 27.01
C GLY A 434 -7.82 27.24 26.19
N ILE A 435 -6.62 27.39 26.76
CA ILE A 435 -5.36 26.96 26.15
C ILE A 435 -4.63 25.99 27.09
N GLY A 436 -4.09 24.91 26.53
CA GLY A 436 -3.07 24.10 27.23
C GLY A 436 -3.60 23.15 28.30
N HIS A 437 -4.80 22.60 28.14
CA HIS A 437 -5.28 21.55 29.05
C HIS A 437 -4.53 20.23 28.83
N ALA A 438 -4.23 19.53 29.92
CA ALA A 438 -3.68 18.19 29.91
C ALA A 438 -4.60 17.27 30.71
N ILE A 439 -5.45 16.51 30.03
CA ILE A 439 -6.46 15.65 30.65
C ILE A 439 -6.20 14.19 30.30
N VAL A 440 -6.06 13.35 31.31
CA VAL A 440 -5.82 11.92 31.16
C VAL A 440 -6.74 11.11 32.06
N GLY A 441 -7.35 10.07 31.50
CA GLY A 441 -8.30 9.19 32.19
C GLY A 441 -9.73 9.43 31.72
N SER A 442 -10.72 9.07 32.55
CA SER A 442 -12.09 8.88 32.08
C SER A 442 -13.10 9.82 32.73
N GLY A 443 -13.99 10.40 31.93
CA GLY A 443 -15.07 11.28 32.37
C GLY A 443 -14.60 12.58 33.00
N ASN A 444 -13.36 12.99 32.75
CA ASN A 444 -12.81 14.22 33.29
C ASN A 444 -13.31 15.43 32.49
N ARG A 445 -13.49 16.57 33.15
CA ARG A 445 -14.01 17.79 32.52
C ARG A 445 -13.20 19.01 32.92
N ALA A 446 -12.72 19.74 31.92
CA ALA A 446 -12.38 21.15 32.06
C ALA A 446 -13.52 21.97 31.47
N TYR A 447 -14.04 22.96 32.19
CA TYR A 447 -15.14 23.80 31.70
C TYR A 447 -15.12 25.20 32.29
N ASN A 448 -15.73 26.16 31.59
CA ASN A 448 -16.07 27.47 32.11
C ASN A 448 -17.59 27.64 32.12
N GLU A 449 -18.20 27.99 33.26
CA GLU A 449 -19.67 28.07 33.39
C GLU A 449 -20.28 29.25 32.61
N ASN A 450 -19.46 30.23 32.20
CA ASN A 450 -19.89 31.51 31.60
C ASN A 450 -19.37 31.78 30.19
N ASP A 451 -19.02 30.74 29.40
CA ASP A 451 -18.44 30.91 28.06
C ASP A 451 -19.47 31.44 27.03
N GLN A 452 -19.60 32.77 26.95
CA GLN A 452 -20.19 33.49 25.83
C GLN A 452 -19.07 33.72 24.80
N GLY A 453 -18.94 32.78 23.85
CA GLY A 453 -17.78 32.60 22.98
C GLY A 453 -17.44 33.74 21.99
N ASN A 454 -16.86 34.84 22.49
CA ASN A 454 -16.54 36.02 21.66
C ASN A 454 -15.20 36.71 21.99
N GLY A 455 -14.32 36.15 22.83
CA GLY A 455 -13.08 36.83 23.28
C GLY A 455 -11.80 36.03 23.03
N GLU A 456 -10.70 36.75 22.78
CA GLU A 456 -9.32 36.21 22.74
C GLU A 456 -9.07 35.24 23.91
N PRO A 457 -8.41 34.09 23.68
CA PRO A 457 -8.23 33.06 24.70
C PRO A 457 -7.31 33.55 25.83
N GLN A 458 -7.86 33.75 27.03
CA GLN A 458 -7.12 34.35 28.15
C GLN A 458 -6.55 33.34 29.17
N TYR A 459 -6.63 32.02 29.00
CA TYR A 459 -6.48 31.09 30.13
C TYR A 459 -5.49 29.93 29.89
N ILE A 460 -4.55 29.74 30.83
CA ILE A 460 -3.59 28.61 30.90
C ILE A 460 -4.28 27.43 31.64
N GLY A 461 -4.15 26.22 31.09
CA GLY A 461 -5.11 25.13 31.27
C GLY A 461 -5.00 24.24 32.51
N ALA A 462 -6.11 23.57 32.79
CA ALA A 462 -6.24 22.54 33.81
C ALA A 462 -5.40 21.28 33.52
N SER A 463 -4.78 20.75 34.56
CA SER A 463 -4.14 19.42 34.56
C SER A 463 -5.01 18.44 35.32
N ILE A 464 -5.60 17.47 34.62
CA ILE A 464 -6.58 16.55 35.19
C ILE A 464 -6.15 15.11 34.95
N LEU A 465 -6.01 14.31 36.01
CA LEU A 465 -5.64 12.90 35.93
C LEU A 465 -6.61 12.03 36.75
N GLY A 466 -7.19 11.01 36.14
CA GLY A 466 -7.99 10.00 36.83
C GLY A 466 -9.43 9.90 36.33
N TYR A 467 -10.41 9.82 37.23
CA TYR A 467 -11.80 9.55 36.87
C TYR A 467 -12.77 10.60 37.42
N LYS A 468 -13.65 11.13 36.56
CA LYS A 468 -14.71 12.10 36.90
C LYS A 468 -14.23 13.36 37.63
N ASN A 469 -12.98 13.74 37.44
CA ASN A 469 -12.50 15.00 37.99
C ASN A 469 -13.00 16.16 37.15
N SER A 470 -13.20 17.29 37.82
CA SER A 470 -13.79 18.49 37.25
C SER A 470 -12.99 19.70 37.67
N VAL A 471 -12.51 20.48 36.72
CA VAL A 471 -11.84 21.76 36.97
C VAL A 471 -12.58 22.82 36.17
N GLY A 472 -13.23 23.75 36.86
CA GLY A 472 -13.95 24.84 36.22
C GLY A 472 -13.98 26.10 37.08
N THR A 473 -14.39 27.22 36.49
CA THR A 473 -14.64 28.47 37.21
C THR A 473 -16.04 28.98 36.93
N ALA A 474 -16.67 29.54 37.96
CA ALA A 474 -17.91 30.32 37.82
C ALA A 474 -17.63 31.77 37.39
N GLN A 475 -16.39 32.26 37.51
CA GLN A 475 -16.00 33.62 37.17
C GLN A 475 -15.11 33.67 35.93
N LYS A 476 -15.24 34.77 35.16
CA LYS A 476 -14.38 35.11 34.01
C LYS A 476 -12.93 35.27 34.50
N GLY A 477 -12.05 34.33 34.19
CA GLY A 477 -10.65 34.34 34.66
C GLY A 477 -9.89 33.04 34.36
N VAL A 478 -8.56 33.06 34.58
CA VAL A 478 -7.61 31.97 34.28
C VAL A 478 -7.98 30.63 34.92
N LEU A 479 -8.36 29.64 34.10
CA LEU A 479 -8.65 28.27 34.53
C LEU A 479 -7.39 27.45 34.79
N GLU A 480 -6.68 27.75 35.88
CA GLU A 480 -5.58 26.91 36.37
C GLU A 480 -6.06 26.02 37.52
N GLY A 481 -5.79 24.73 37.42
CA GLY A 481 -6.08 23.81 38.52
C GLY A 481 -5.55 22.40 38.26
N VAL A 482 -5.18 21.73 39.35
CA VAL A 482 -4.67 20.36 39.31
C VAL A 482 -5.65 19.45 40.03
N ALA A 483 -6.30 18.54 39.29
CA ALA A 483 -7.20 17.55 39.86
C ALA A 483 -6.71 16.14 39.59
N VAL A 484 -6.36 15.39 40.63
CA VAL A 484 -5.79 14.05 40.54
C VAL A 484 -6.60 13.06 41.39
N GLY A 485 -7.09 11.97 40.78
CA GLY A 485 -7.76 10.88 41.47
C GLY A 485 -9.21 10.70 41.02
N TYR A 486 -10.15 10.64 41.97
CA TYR A 486 -11.55 10.30 41.70
C TYR A 486 -12.50 11.44 42.12
N ASN A 487 -13.33 11.91 41.20
CA ASN A 487 -14.45 12.81 41.50
C ASN A 487 -14.06 14.07 42.29
N ASN A 488 -12.88 14.62 42.06
CA ASN A 488 -12.50 15.90 42.63
C ASN A 488 -13.13 17.04 41.84
N GLN A 489 -13.52 18.10 42.53
CA GLN A 489 -14.15 19.27 41.95
C GLN A 489 -13.38 20.51 42.35
N ILE A 490 -12.90 21.27 41.37
CA ILE A 490 -12.27 22.57 41.54
C ILE A 490 -13.18 23.58 40.86
N ARG A 491 -13.65 24.58 41.60
CA ARG A 491 -14.60 25.61 41.12
C ARG A 491 -13.99 27.00 40.98
N HIS A 492 -12.71 27.16 41.35
CA HIS A 492 -11.99 28.44 41.33
C HIS A 492 -10.54 28.24 40.87
N ARG A 493 -9.87 29.35 40.57
CA ARG A 493 -8.53 29.39 39.98
C ARG A 493 -7.44 28.96 40.95
N PHE A 494 -6.37 28.38 40.42
CA PHE A 494 -5.19 27.87 41.15
C PHE A 494 -5.50 26.80 42.19
N GLY A 495 -6.64 26.10 42.04
CA GLY A 495 -7.04 25.06 42.97
C GLY A 495 -6.23 23.77 42.80
N ASN A 496 -5.96 23.08 43.90
CA ASN A 496 -5.33 21.76 43.89
C ASN A 496 -6.22 20.75 44.62
N ALA A 497 -6.66 19.70 43.93
CA ALA A 497 -7.48 18.65 44.51
C ALA A 497 -6.89 17.28 44.22
N MET A 498 -6.41 16.59 45.26
CA MET A 498 -5.77 15.27 45.12
C MET A 498 -6.46 14.23 46.00
N GLY A 499 -6.82 13.07 45.44
CA GLY A 499 -7.50 11.99 46.15
C GLY A 499 -8.91 11.77 45.65
N SER A 500 -9.89 11.66 46.55
CA SER A 500 -11.26 11.27 46.19
C SER A 500 -12.31 12.21 46.76
N GLY A 501 -13.14 12.78 45.88
CA GLY A 501 -14.33 13.55 46.27
C GLY A 501 -14.04 14.92 46.89
N ASN A 502 -12.83 15.47 46.74
CA ASN A 502 -12.50 16.77 47.31
C ASN A 502 -13.19 17.90 46.53
N GLN A 503 -13.57 18.97 47.21
CA GLN A 503 -14.16 20.17 46.66
C GLN A 503 -13.30 21.39 47.01
N VAL A 504 -12.69 22.01 46.00
CA VAL A 504 -11.93 23.25 46.12
C VAL A 504 -12.81 24.38 45.59
N LEU A 505 -13.33 25.18 46.51
CA LEU A 505 -14.29 26.25 46.31
C LEU A 505 -13.66 27.64 46.54
N GLY A 506 -12.37 27.73 46.82
CA GLY A 506 -11.64 28.99 47.00
C GLY A 506 -10.48 29.12 46.02
N ILE A 507 -10.01 30.34 45.82
CA ILE A 507 -8.83 30.63 44.99
C ILE A 507 -7.57 30.07 45.66
N ALA A 508 -6.62 29.54 44.89
CA ALA A 508 -5.31 29.07 45.39
C ALA A 508 -5.40 28.08 46.58
N SER A 509 -6.51 27.36 46.67
CA SER A 509 -6.82 26.49 47.80
C SER A 509 -6.48 25.04 47.49
N THR A 510 -6.09 24.29 48.51
CA THR A 510 -5.60 22.90 48.36
C THR A 510 -6.39 21.92 49.21
N ALA A 511 -6.89 20.86 48.58
CA ALA A 511 -7.60 19.77 49.24
C ALA A 511 -6.96 18.42 48.89
N ILE A 512 -6.42 17.72 49.89
CA ILE A 512 -5.73 16.44 49.72
C ILE A 512 -6.38 15.38 50.60
N GLY A 513 -6.78 14.25 50.01
CA GLY A 513 -7.34 13.08 50.69
C GLY A 513 -8.79 12.81 50.28
N TYR A 514 -9.70 12.66 51.24
CA TYR A 514 -11.06 12.18 51.01
C TYR A 514 -12.14 13.19 51.42
N ARG A 515 -12.93 13.67 50.46
CA ARG A 515 -14.11 14.52 50.69
C ARG A 515 -13.84 15.75 51.56
N ASN A 516 -12.69 16.39 51.37
CA ASN A 516 -12.45 17.69 51.99
C ASN A 516 -13.17 18.79 51.19
N VAL A 517 -13.63 19.83 51.88
CA VAL A 517 -14.24 21.03 51.29
C VAL A 517 -13.41 22.23 51.73
N VAL A 518 -12.85 22.97 50.77
CA VAL A 518 -11.87 24.02 51.03
C VAL A 518 -12.22 25.31 50.30
N GLY A 519 -12.20 26.43 51.00
CA GLY A 519 -12.48 27.77 50.47
C GLY A 519 -13.96 28.15 50.48
N ASN A 520 -14.21 29.43 50.20
CA ASN A 520 -15.55 30.02 50.11
C ASN A 520 -15.58 31.17 49.09
N GLY A 521 -15.86 30.84 47.83
CA GLY A 521 -15.98 31.82 46.75
C GLY A 521 -14.63 32.44 46.38
N ASP A 522 -14.58 33.76 46.36
CA ASP A 522 -13.39 34.51 45.88
C ASP A 522 -12.29 34.65 46.94
N THR A 523 -12.50 34.11 48.13
CA THR A 523 -11.50 34.05 49.20
C THR A 523 -10.78 32.69 49.18
N GLY A 524 -9.51 32.65 49.58
CA GLY A 524 -8.59 31.61 49.12
C GLY A 524 -7.57 31.10 50.13
N GLU A 525 -6.51 30.50 49.59
CA GLU A 525 -5.29 30.09 50.33
C GLU A 525 -5.53 29.09 51.49
N ALA A 526 -6.69 28.45 51.51
CA ALA A 526 -7.03 27.47 52.53
C ALA A 526 -6.46 26.09 52.16
N ILE A 527 -6.10 25.30 53.17
CA ILE A 527 -5.54 23.96 53.00
C ILE A 527 -6.30 22.96 53.87
N ALA A 528 -6.79 21.88 53.26
CA ALA A 528 -7.27 20.72 54.00
C ALA A 528 -6.54 19.45 53.57
N ILE A 529 -5.99 18.73 54.55
CA ILE A 529 -5.30 17.46 54.34
C ILE A 529 -5.93 16.40 55.25
N GLY A 530 -6.32 15.27 54.66
CA GLY A 530 -6.95 14.15 55.35
C GLY A 530 -8.37 13.90 54.88
N ALA A 531 -9.34 13.76 55.78
CA ALA A 531 -10.69 13.35 55.40
C ALA A 531 -11.80 14.20 56.03
N LEU A 532 -12.80 14.56 55.22
CA LEU A 532 -14.03 15.24 55.69
C LEU A 532 -13.76 16.58 56.39
N ASN A 533 -12.64 17.24 56.12
CA ASN A 533 -12.38 18.57 56.67
C ASN A 533 -13.17 19.61 55.87
N LYS A 534 -13.73 20.60 56.55
CA LYS A 534 -14.40 21.77 55.98
C LYS A 534 -13.64 23.02 56.40
N VAL A 535 -12.83 23.56 55.50
CA VAL A 535 -12.00 24.75 55.75
C VAL A 535 -12.50 25.89 54.88
N THR A 536 -13.42 26.68 55.39
CA THR A 536 -14.01 27.83 54.67
C THR A 536 -13.40 29.17 55.09
N GLY A 537 -12.62 29.19 56.18
CA GLY A 537 -11.87 30.37 56.61
C GLY A 537 -10.68 30.65 55.69
N ASN A 538 -10.45 31.93 55.39
CA ASN A 538 -9.35 32.37 54.55
C ASN A 538 -7.99 32.05 55.19
N SER A 539 -6.99 31.71 54.37
CA SER A 539 -5.61 31.40 54.78
C SER A 539 -5.50 30.41 55.96
N SER A 540 -6.47 29.48 56.06
CA SER A 540 -6.59 28.55 57.19
C SER A 540 -6.19 27.14 56.80
N VAL A 541 -5.74 26.35 57.78
CA VAL A 541 -5.24 25.00 57.55
C VAL A 541 -5.94 24.02 58.48
N ALA A 542 -6.40 22.89 57.94
CA ALA A 542 -6.81 21.75 58.75
C ALA A 542 -6.13 20.46 58.27
N ILE A 543 -5.46 19.78 59.21
CA ILE A 543 -4.84 18.48 58.98
C ILE A 543 -5.49 17.46 59.92
N GLY A 544 -6.03 16.39 59.33
CA GLY A 544 -6.64 15.27 60.03
C GLY A 544 -8.06 14.96 59.53
N ARG A 545 -9.01 14.74 60.44
CA ARG A 545 -10.34 14.24 60.06
C ARG A 545 -11.49 15.01 60.69
N ASN A 546 -12.49 15.39 59.87
CA ASN A 546 -13.76 15.94 60.34
C ASN A 546 -13.58 17.25 61.13
N ASN A 547 -12.62 18.08 60.73
CA ASN A 547 -12.42 19.41 61.31
C ASN A 547 -13.25 20.45 60.55
N THR A 548 -13.80 21.42 61.25
CA THR A 548 -14.51 22.58 60.68
C THR A 548 -13.76 23.85 61.08
N VAL A 549 -13.35 24.62 60.07
CA VAL A 549 -12.58 25.87 60.24
C VAL A 549 -13.24 26.93 59.38
N SER A 550 -14.11 27.72 59.99
CA SER A 550 -14.83 28.81 59.32
C SER A 550 -14.30 30.19 59.65
N VAL A 551 -13.28 30.25 60.52
CA VAL A 551 -12.58 31.46 60.93
C VAL A 551 -11.26 31.61 60.18
N GLU A 552 -10.80 32.85 60.01
CA GLU A 552 -9.59 33.16 59.24
C GLU A 552 -8.30 32.83 60.00
N ASN A 553 -7.22 32.64 59.25
CA ASN A 553 -5.85 32.49 59.73
C ASN A 553 -5.72 31.50 60.90
N SER A 554 -6.38 30.34 60.80
CA SER A 554 -6.43 29.36 61.89
C SER A 554 -5.89 28.00 61.46
N TYR A 555 -5.11 27.38 62.35
CA TYR A 555 -4.34 26.17 62.07
C TYR A 555 -4.76 25.04 62.99
N ILE A 556 -5.35 24.01 62.40
CA ILE A 556 -5.90 22.87 63.12
C ILE A 556 -5.07 21.63 62.78
N LEU A 557 -4.56 20.97 63.81
CA LEU A 557 -3.97 19.64 63.71
C LEU A 557 -4.71 18.70 64.65
N GLY A 558 -5.64 17.92 64.11
CA GLY A 558 -6.51 17.10 64.96
C GLY A 558 -7.65 16.41 64.22
N SER A 559 -8.62 15.94 65.00
CA SER A 559 -9.86 15.40 64.45
C SER A 559 -11.06 15.83 65.27
N VAL A 560 -12.20 16.05 64.61
CA VAL A 560 -13.44 16.51 65.26
C VAL A 560 -13.23 17.86 65.99
N VAL A 561 -12.45 18.75 65.40
CA VAL A 561 -12.24 20.12 65.91
C VAL A 561 -13.19 21.08 65.21
N ASN A 562 -13.84 21.96 65.98
CA ASN A 562 -14.59 23.09 65.45
C ASN A 562 -13.93 24.38 65.93
N ALA A 563 -13.22 25.07 65.04
CA ALA A 563 -12.51 26.30 65.37
C ALA A 563 -13.46 27.50 65.32
N THR A 564 -13.52 28.25 66.42
CA THR A 564 -14.44 29.37 66.64
C THR A 564 -13.72 30.71 66.78
N GLN A 565 -12.39 30.71 66.94
CA GLN A 565 -11.59 31.90 67.13
C GLN A 565 -10.53 32.05 66.02
N ALA A 566 -10.63 33.13 65.24
CA ALA A 566 -9.62 33.48 64.24
C ALA A 566 -8.21 33.66 64.86
N ASN A 567 -7.17 33.57 64.03
CA ASN A 567 -5.77 33.70 64.43
C ASN A 567 -5.32 32.65 65.47
N SER A 568 -5.92 31.45 65.47
CA SER A 568 -5.66 30.44 66.51
C SER A 568 -4.95 29.20 65.98
N VAL A 569 -4.28 28.49 66.90
CA VAL A 569 -3.77 27.14 66.67
C VAL A 569 -4.53 26.17 67.59
N VAL A 570 -5.15 25.13 67.02
CA VAL A 570 -5.88 24.12 67.80
C VAL A 570 -5.26 22.75 67.56
N LEU A 571 -4.76 22.14 68.63
CA LEU A 571 -3.98 20.91 68.61
C LEU A 571 -4.73 19.79 69.34
N GLY A 572 -4.84 18.64 68.68
CA GLY A 572 -5.37 17.40 69.26
C GLY A 572 -6.84 17.12 68.92
N ALA A 573 -7.22 15.86 69.04
CA ALA A 573 -8.57 15.40 68.76
C ALA A 573 -9.59 15.95 69.78
N GLY A 574 -10.71 16.47 69.29
CA GLY A 574 -11.80 17.01 70.09
C GLY A 574 -11.46 18.26 70.89
N SER A 575 -10.34 18.92 70.59
CA SER A 575 -9.98 20.21 71.21
C SER A 575 -10.95 21.31 70.77
N THR A 576 -11.17 22.28 71.66
CA THR A 576 -12.02 23.44 71.42
C THR A 576 -11.24 24.70 71.73
N ASP A 577 -11.39 25.75 70.92
CA ASP A 577 -10.87 27.08 71.22
C ASP A 577 -11.93 27.95 71.91
N ARG A 578 -11.52 29.16 72.28
CA ARG A 578 -12.38 30.27 72.73
C ARG A 578 -11.64 31.58 72.51
N ALA A 579 -12.34 32.70 72.61
CA ALA A 579 -11.69 34.01 72.61
C ALA A 579 -10.69 34.15 73.76
N ALA A 580 -9.52 34.73 73.48
CA ALA A 580 -8.53 35.06 74.48
C ALA A 580 -9.10 36.10 75.47
N THR A 581 -8.85 35.91 76.77
CA THR A 581 -9.32 36.83 77.82
C THR A 581 -8.24 37.85 78.19
N THR A 582 -8.67 39.03 78.62
CA THR A 582 -7.78 40.12 79.06
C THR A 582 -7.70 40.13 80.58
N GLU A 583 -6.73 39.41 81.14
CA GLU A 583 -6.51 39.34 82.59
C GLU A 583 -5.43 40.35 83.02
N SER A 584 -5.80 41.37 83.79
CA SER A 584 -4.86 42.41 84.27
C SER A 584 -4.59 42.37 85.77
N ARG A 585 -5.50 41.75 86.54
CA ARG A 585 -5.47 41.61 88.00
C ARG A 585 -6.21 40.34 88.42
N ALA A 586 -5.85 39.81 89.59
CA ALA A 586 -6.55 38.72 90.26
C ALA A 586 -6.67 39.04 91.76
N THR A 587 -7.85 38.81 92.34
CA THR A 587 -8.06 38.95 93.79
C THR A 587 -8.16 37.57 94.42
N LEU A 588 -7.26 37.26 95.35
CA LEU A 588 -7.25 36.00 96.10
C LEU A 588 -7.25 36.34 97.59
N ASN A 589 -8.22 35.81 98.34
CA ASN A 589 -8.36 36.02 99.79
C ASN A 589 -8.30 37.49 100.22
N GLY A 590 -8.90 38.40 99.43
CA GLY A 590 -8.90 39.85 99.70
C GLY A 590 -7.63 40.59 99.28
N LEU A 591 -6.58 39.88 98.84
CA LEU A 591 -5.35 40.48 98.29
C LEU A 591 -5.45 40.58 96.77
N THR A 592 -5.21 41.77 96.23
CA THR A 592 -5.23 42.01 94.79
C THR A 592 -3.81 41.94 94.23
N TYR A 593 -3.56 40.93 93.41
CA TYR A 593 -2.38 40.77 92.58
C TYR A 593 -2.65 41.45 91.22
N GLY A 594 -1.68 42.14 90.63
CA GLY A 594 -1.96 42.94 89.44
C GLY A 594 -0.77 43.29 88.57
N THR A 595 -1.08 43.95 87.44
CA THR A 595 -0.15 44.32 86.35
C THR A 595 0.51 43.14 85.66
N PHE A 596 -0.29 42.10 85.35
CA PHE A 596 0.21 40.97 84.57
C PHE A 596 0.65 41.40 83.17
N ALA A 597 1.84 40.95 82.77
CA ALA A 597 2.36 41.12 81.41
C ALA A 597 1.61 40.22 80.41
N GLY A 598 1.61 40.60 79.13
CA GLY A 598 1.07 39.73 78.06
C GLY A 598 -0.44 39.57 78.04
N GLN A 599 -1.20 40.66 78.17
CA GLN A 599 -2.66 40.61 78.12
C GLN A 599 -3.19 40.02 76.80
N GLY A 600 -4.05 39.01 76.92
CA GLY A 600 -4.72 38.38 75.78
C GLY A 600 -5.68 39.33 75.08
N SER A 601 -5.88 39.09 73.78
CA SER A 601 -6.85 39.79 72.95
C SER A 601 -7.45 38.83 71.94
N ALA A 602 -8.76 38.86 71.75
CA ALA A 602 -9.45 38.05 70.74
C ALA A 602 -8.87 38.25 69.34
N ALA A 603 -8.33 39.44 69.00
CA ALA A 603 -7.70 39.69 67.72
C ALA A 603 -6.42 38.86 67.49
N LYS A 604 -5.75 38.38 68.55
CA LYS A 604 -4.50 37.61 68.49
C LYS A 604 -4.70 36.09 68.60
N GLY A 605 -5.93 35.64 68.82
CA GLY A 605 -6.28 34.22 68.94
C GLY A 605 -5.67 33.52 70.15
N VAL A 606 -5.69 32.18 70.12
CA VAL A 606 -5.19 31.31 71.19
C VAL A 606 -4.44 30.09 70.62
N VAL A 607 -3.59 29.47 71.45
CA VAL A 607 -3.15 28.09 71.24
C VAL A 607 -3.95 27.20 72.17
N SER A 608 -4.87 26.39 71.63
CA SER A 608 -5.65 25.42 72.41
C SER A 608 -5.09 24.01 72.23
N VAL A 609 -4.81 23.32 73.33
CA VAL A 609 -4.31 21.94 73.35
C VAL A 609 -5.35 20.95 73.91
N GLY A 610 -6.61 21.35 74.08
CA GLY A 610 -7.62 20.52 74.72
C GLY A 610 -9.01 21.13 74.74
N LYS A 611 -9.88 20.55 75.56
CA LYS A 611 -11.19 21.08 75.94
C LYS A 611 -11.38 20.93 77.44
N ALA A 612 -12.41 21.58 78.00
CA ALA A 612 -12.78 21.38 79.40
C ALA A 612 -13.09 19.89 79.67
N GLY A 613 -12.47 19.32 80.71
CA GLY A 613 -12.54 17.89 81.06
C GLY A 613 -11.75 16.96 80.13
N GLY A 614 -11.02 17.54 79.16
CA GLY A 614 -10.16 16.84 78.20
C GLY A 614 -8.83 17.58 78.03
N GLU A 615 -8.29 18.08 79.15
CA GLU A 615 -7.03 18.80 79.22
C GLU A 615 -5.85 17.87 78.89
N ARG A 616 -4.76 18.45 78.39
CA ARG A 616 -3.54 17.72 78.07
C ARG A 616 -2.37 18.27 78.87
N GLN A 617 -1.44 17.39 79.22
CA GLN A 617 -0.17 17.80 79.83
C GLN A 617 0.71 18.48 78.78
N LEU A 618 1.35 19.58 79.19
CA LEU A 618 2.47 20.18 78.46
C LEU A 618 3.76 19.68 79.10
N ILE A 619 4.52 18.86 78.38
CA ILE A 619 5.78 18.27 78.86
C ILE A 619 6.97 18.90 78.14
N ASN A 620 8.16 18.78 78.74
CA ASN A 620 9.42 19.36 78.22
C ASN A 620 9.43 20.89 78.13
N VAL A 621 8.74 21.55 79.06
CA VAL A 621 8.77 23.02 79.19
C VAL A 621 10.01 23.43 79.98
N ALA A 622 10.96 24.10 79.31
CA ALA A 622 12.13 24.70 79.95
C ALA A 622 11.70 25.77 80.98
N ALA A 623 12.60 26.12 81.90
CA ALA A 623 12.29 27.15 82.90
C ALA A 623 12.04 28.50 82.23
N GLY A 624 10.87 29.09 82.48
CA GLY A 624 10.49 30.40 81.93
C GLY A 624 11.20 31.55 82.65
N ARG A 625 11.33 32.71 82.01
CA ARG A 625 11.90 33.90 82.65
C ARG A 625 11.04 34.35 83.84
N ILE A 626 11.66 34.68 84.97
CA ILE A 626 10.98 35.23 86.15
C ILE A 626 11.28 36.72 86.24
N ALA A 627 10.40 37.55 85.69
CA ALA A 627 10.49 39.01 85.68
C ALA A 627 9.08 39.64 85.58
N SER A 628 8.92 40.91 85.93
CA SER A 628 7.61 41.59 85.94
C SER A 628 6.97 41.73 84.56
N ASP A 629 7.77 41.67 83.49
CA ASP A 629 7.36 41.75 82.09
C ASP A 629 7.36 40.38 81.38
N SER A 630 7.54 39.27 82.10
CA SER A 630 7.65 37.94 81.50
C SER A 630 6.31 37.40 80.97
N THR A 631 6.37 36.76 79.79
CA THR A 631 5.23 36.06 79.17
C THR A 631 5.51 34.56 78.97
N ASP A 632 6.55 34.04 79.60
CA ASP A 632 6.95 32.64 79.46
C ASP A 632 6.08 31.73 80.34
N ALA A 633 5.86 30.49 79.87
CA ALA A 633 5.24 29.47 80.71
C ALA A 633 6.18 29.08 81.87
N ILE A 634 5.65 29.01 83.09
CA ILE A 634 6.36 28.53 84.27
C ILE A 634 6.24 27.01 84.34
N ASN A 635 7.37 26.32 84.53
CA ASN A 635 7.38 24.87 84.65
C ASN A 635 7.29 24.40 86.12
N GLY A 636 7.18 23.08 86.32
CA GLY A 636 7.02 22.48 87.64
C GLY A 636 8.21 22.71 88.58
N SER A 637 9.45 22.80 88.08
CA SER A 637 10.63 22.99 88.94
C SER A 637 10.71 24.40 89.52
N GLN A 638 10.27 25.41 88.76
CA GLN A 638 10.18 26.79 89.24
C GLN A 638 9.10 26.95 90.32
N LEU A 639 7.91 26.38 90.10
CA LEU A 639 6.86 26.38 91.11
C LEU A 639 7.28 25.59 92.37
N TYR A 640 7.96 24.46 92.17
CA TYR A 640 8.53 23.69 93.27
C TYR A 640 9.54 24.50 94.09
N ALA A 641 10.46 25.24 93.44
CA ALA A 641 11.41 26.10 94.13
C ALA A 641 10.71 27.18 94.99
N THR A 642 9.65 27.82 94.47
CA THR A 642 8.83 28.76 95.25
C THR A 642 8.15 28.08 96.45
N ASN A 643 7.59 26.89 96.26
CA ASN A 643 6.94 26.13 97.34
C ASN A 643 7.93 25.70 98.44
N GLN A 644 9.18 25.38 98.07
CA GLN A 644 10.24 25.11 99.05
C GLN A 644 10.54 26.35 99.90
N VAL A 645 10.64 27.54 99.29
CA VAL A 645 10.84 28.80 100.01
C VAL A 645 9.65 29.10 100.93
N LEU A 646 8.42 28.91 100.46
CA LEU A 646 7.21 29.13 101.27
C LEU A 646 7.11 28.15 102.45
N GLY A 647 7.42 26.87 102.23
CA GLY A 647 7.48 25.86 103.29
C GLY A 647 8.53 26.20 104.35
N ASN A 648 9.71 26.67 103.93
CA ASN A 648 10.75 27.14 104.85
C ASN A 648 10.27 28.35 105.68
N ALA A 649 9.59 29.31 105.05
CA ALA A 649 9.02 30.47 105.74
C ALA A 649 7.97 30.05 106.78
N ALA A 650 7.05 29.13 106.42
CA ALA A 650 6.05 28.60 107.35
C ALA A 650 6.69 27.88 108.54
N ASN A 651 7.70 27.04 108.28
CA ASN A 651 8.46 26.36 109.34
C ASN A 651 9.20 27.36 110.24
N ALA A 652 9.80 28.42 109.67
CA ALA A 652 10.44 29.46 110.46
C ALA A 652 9.45 30.18 111.38
N VAL A 653 8.23 30.46 110.91
CA VAL A 653 7.17 31.04 111.75
C VAL A 653 6.79 30.10 112.90
N VAL A 654 6.58 28.81 112.63
CA VAL A 654 6.31 27.80 113.68
C VAL A 654 7.43 27.77 114.73
N GLN A 655 8.69 27.73 114.29
CA GLN A 655 9.85 27.71 115.19
C GLN A 655 9.98 28.99 116.02
N ASN A 656 9.78 30.15 115.39
CA ASN A 656 9.89 31.45 116.08
C ASN A 656 8.79 31.65 117.14
N PHE A 657 7.58 31.12 116.92
CA PHE A 657 6.53 31.14 117.93
C PHE A 657 6.68 30.06 119.00
N GLY A 658 7.32 28.92 118.68
CA GLY A 658 7.63 27.85 119.64
C GLY A 658 6.41 27.17 120.27
N GLY A 659 6.62 26.48 121.40
CA GLY A 659 5.55 25.81 122.16
C GLY A 659 4.82 24.74 121.34
N ASN A 660 3.48 24.84 121.25
CA ASN A 660 2.64 23.93 120.47
C ASN A 660 2.19 24.47 119.10
N ALA A 661 2.87 25.52 118.61
CA ALA A 661 2.66 26.01 117.25
C ALA A 661 2.92 24.86 116.26
N ARG A 662 2.01 24.69 115.30
CA ARG A 662 2.13 23.64 114.29
C ARG A 662 1.50 24.07 112.98
N LEU A 663 2.16 23.70 111.89
CA LEU A 663 1.58 23.76 110.57
C LEU A 663 0.47 22.69 110.48
N ASN A 664 -0.72 23.09 110.05
CA ASN A 664 -1.82 22.17 109.86
C ASN A 664 -1.61 21.35 108.59
N PRO A 665 -1.42 20.02 108.67
CA PRO A 665 -1.21 19.18 107.48
C PRO A 665 -2.46 19.11 106.59
N ASN A 666 -3.64 19.39 107.15
CA ASN A 666 -4.94 19.28 106.47
C ASN A 666 -5.48 20.63 105.96
N LYS A 667 -4.80 21.74 106.28
CA LYS A 667 -5.11 23.08 105.77
C LYS A 667 -3.80 23.76 105.39
N GLN A 668 -3.40 23.56 104.14
CA GLN A 668 -2.12 24.02 103.60
C GLN A 668 -1.91 25.52 103.86
N GLY A 669 -0.92 25.85 104.71
CA GLY A 669 -0.54 27.22 105.06
C GLY A 669 -1.11 27.76 106.39
N ASP A 670 -1.99 27.02 107.07
CA ASP A 670 -2.57 27.43 108.35
C ASP A 670 -1.64 27.06 109.52
N ILE A 671 -1.30 28.04 110.36
CA ILE A 671 -0.50 27.83 111.57
C ILE A 671 -1.46 27.92 112.76
N THR A 672 -1.59 26.82 113.47
CA THR A 672 -2.51 26.72 114.60
C THR A 672 -1.77 26.77 115.92
N PHE A 673 -2.41 27.41 116.89
CA PHE A 673 -1.96 27.48 118.27
C PHE A 673 -3.06 26.93 119.17
N THR A 674 -2.69 26.16 120.18
CA THR A 674 -3.63 25.72 121.22
C THR A 674 -3.24 26.23 122.60
N ASP A 675 -2.02 26.74 122.76
CA ASP A 675 -1.51 27.25 124.02
C ASP A 675 -0.22 28.10 123.80
N ILE A 676 -0.37 29.37 123.40
CA ILE A 676 0.79 30.24 123.19
C ILE A 676 1.41 30.62 124.54
N GLY A 677 2.66 30.22 124.76
CA GLY A 677 3.42 30.57 125.97
C GLY A 677 2.89 29.97 127.28
N GLY A 678 2.05 28.93 127.24
CA GLY A 678 1.47 28.30 128.44
C GLY A 678 0.23 29.03 129.01
N THR A 679 -0.38 29.92 128.24
CA THR A 679 -1.52 30.78 128.65
C THR A 679 -2.91 30.16 128.42
N GLY A 680 -3.00 29.03 127.71
CA GLY A 680 -4.25 28.41 127.24
C GLY A 680 -4.95 29.17 126.11
N LYS A 681 -4.27 30.13 125.48
CA LYS A 681 -4.83 30.98 124.40
C LYS A 681 -4.28 30.59 123.03
N ASN A 682 -5.08 30.84 122.00
CA ASN A 682 -4.81 30.48 120.60
C ASN A 682 -4.42 31.67 119.70
N THR A 683 -4.38 32.89 120.24
CA THR A 683 -3.89 34.08 119.54
C THR A 683 -2.84 34.81 120.38
N VAL A 684 -1.89 35.47 119.71
CA VAL A 684 -0.84 36.25 120.39
C VAL A 684 -1.46 37.37 121.23
N HIS A 685 -2.51 38.01 120.72
CA HIS A 685 -3.21 39.08 121.43
C HIS A 685 -3.76 38.61 122.77
N ASP A 686 -4.48 37.49 122.77
CA ASP A 686 -5.10 36.94 123.97
C ASP A 686 -4.07 36.38 124.96
N ALA A 687 -3.00 35.77 124.46
CA ALA A 687 -1.90 35.26 125.29
C ALA A 687 -1.15 36.38 126.02
N VAL A 688 -0.82 37.47 125.31
CA VAL A 688 -0.18 38.65 125.92
C VAL A 688 -1.14 39.35 126.89
N ALA A 689 -2.44 39.44 126.56
CA ALA A 689 -3.45 39.98 127.47
C ALA A 689 -3.54 39.15 128.75
N ALA A 690 -3.58 37.81 128.65
CA ALA A 690 -3.59 36.91 129.79
C ALA A 690 -2.34 37.06 130.66
N ALA A 691 -1.14 37.11 130.06
CA ALA A 691 0.11 37.34 130.77
C ALA A 691 0.12 38.71 131.48
N ARG A 692 -0.41 39.77 130.84
CA ARG A 692 -0.53 41.10 131.45
C ARG A 692 -1.50 41.11 132.62
N THR A 693 -2.64 40.43 132.51
CA THR A 693 -3.59 40.25 133.62
C THR A 693 -2.94 39.48 134.76
N GLU A 694 -2.16 38.44 134.48
CA GLU A 694 -1.42 37.67 135.48
C GLU A 694 -0.36 38.52 136.20
N VAL A 695 0.43 39.31 135.47
CA VAL A 695 1.42 40.27 136.02
C VAL A 695 0.73 41.35 136.87
N GLN A 696 -0.38 41.92 136.40
CA GLN A 696 -1.17 42.91 137.16
C GLN A 696 -1.81 42.32 138.41
N SER A 697 -2.14 41.01 138.41
CA SER A 697 -2.70 40.30 139.56
C SER A 697 -1.68 39.88 140.63
N GLY A 698 -0.39 40.22 140.45
CA GLY A 698 0.64 40.04 141.49
C GLY A 698 1.09 38.60 141.75
N LYS A 699 0.74 37.64 140.89
CA LYS A 699 1.07 36.21 141.09
C LYS A 699 2.53 35.83 140.78
N ASN A 700 3.33 36.73 140.23
CA ASN A 700 4.73 36.47 139.86
C ASN A 700 5.73 36.51 141.03
N THR A 701 5.30 36.75 142.26
CA THR A 701 6.14 36.62 143.46
C THR A 701 5.99 35.25 144.09
N ARG A 702 6.82 34.30 143.64
CA ARG A 702 7.24 33.18 144.48
C ARG A 702 8.76 33.10 144.47
N VAL A 703 9.38 33.96 145.29
CA VAL A 703 10.74 33.75 145.76
C VAL A 703 10.62 32.70 146.86
N GLY A 704 11.12 31.51 146.59
CA GLY A 704 11.35 30.45 147.55
C GLY A 704 12.78 30.00 147.41
#